data_AF-A0A200QGX1-F1
#
_entry.id   AF-A0A200QGX1-F1
#
_cell.length_a   1.000
_cell.length_b   1.000
_cell.length_c   1.000
_cell.angle_alpha   90.00
_cell.angle_beta   90.00
_cell.angle_gamma   90.00
#
_symmetry.space_group_name_H-M   'P 1'
#
loop_
_entity.id
_entity.type
_entity.pdbx_description
1 polymer ?
#
loop_
_entity_poly.entity_id
_entity_poly.type
_entity_poly.pdbx_seq_one_letter_code
_entity_poly.pdbx_strand_id
1 'polypeptide(L)'
;MFLCLSRRIKLEFGFTVLLLLCIRRGQAECRKGCHLAMASYFVLQGSDLTTISNIFSKEIKDILPYNKDIKNPDNILSGTRLNIPFSCDCINGDFLGHTFTYITQFDDTYKNIAARPFANLTTWDWIRSVNIYDQFRIPDFVPINVTVNCSCGDRSISTAYGLFTTYPLRPDDNLSFVAAESGVSEQLLQLYNPGVDFSQGSGLVFVPARAGISGGAIAGISVAGVSVALLLMGICIYVGVSRRKKKKASPLTKKSKSMESVALVGGASPGLTGISLDKSVEFSYEELAKATNDFSIANKIGQGGFGIVYYAELRGEKAAIKKMDMEASKEFLAELKVLTHVHHLNLVRLIGYCVEGSLFLVYEFIENGNLSQHLRGSGGEPLPWPMRVQIALDSARGLEYIHEHTVPLYIHRDIKSANILIDKNFHAKVADFGLTKLTEVGNSSLPTRLVGTFGYMPPEYAQYGTISPKIDVYAFGVVIYELISAMEAVVKTTENIAESRGLIALMFLCSSRRIKLELVFIVLLLLCIRRGEAECSKGCNLAMASYFVLQGSDLTNISNIFSKEIKEILPYNKDIKNPDNILSGTRINIPFSCDCINGDFLGHTFTYTTQFGDTYEKIAARPFANLTTGDWIRNVNIYDQFRIPDFVPINVTVNCSCGDRSISTAYGLFTTYPLRPDDNLTFVAAESGVSEQLLQMYNPGVDFSQGSGLVFVPARGRALQCHLLLSFQAGISGGAIAGISVAGVSVALLLMGICIYVGVSRRKKMKKASLLPAAGVNSATQPGFGTGSPLTKKSKSMESVALVGGASPGLTGISLDKSVEFSYEELAKATNDFSIANKIGQGGFGIVYYAELRGEKAAIKKMDMEASKEFLAELKVLTHVHHLNLVRLIGYCVEGSLFLVYEFIENGNLSQHLRGSGGEPLPWPMRVQIALDSARGLEYIHEHTVPLYIHRDIKSANILIDKNFHAKVADFGLTKLTEVGNSSLPTRLVGTFGYMPPEYAQYGTISPKIDVYAFGVVIYELISAMEAVVKTTENIAESRGLIALFEDVLNRPDPRDDLRMLVDPKLGDNYPLDSVLKMAQLAKACTQENPQLRPSMRSIVVALMTLSSTTEDWDVGSFYDNQAHLVNLVSGR
;
A
#
# COMPACT_ATOMS: atom_id res chain seq x y z
N MET A 1 -57.03 34.06 17.19
CA MET A 1 -56.83 34.56 18.56
C MET A 1 -55.34 34.40 18.85
N PHE A 2 -54.52 35.36 18.40
CA PHE A 2 -54.12 36.58 19.13
C PHE A 2 -53.27 36.22 20.37
N LEU A 3 -52.15 36.85 20.69
CA LEU A 3 -51.21 37.77 20.04
C LEU A 3 -50.11 38.04 21.09
N CYS A 4 -48.91 38.36 20.63
CA CYS A 4 -47.83 39.13 21.25
C CYS A 4 -47.98 39.69 22.69
N LEU A 5 -46.86 39.59 23.43
CA LEU A 5 -46.15 40.73 24.03
C LEU A 5 -44.66 40.33 24.12
N SER A 6 -43.74 40.79 23.27
CA SER A 6 -43.23 42.16 23.04
C SER A 6 -42.55 42.79 24.26
N ARG A 7 -41.22 42.94 24.17
CA ARG A 7 -40.47 44.21 24.25
C ARG A 7 -39.07 43.96 23.66
N ARG A 8 -38.72 44.44 22.45
CA ARG A 8 -38.44 45.83 21.99
C ARG A 8 -37.35 46.48 22.83
N ILE A 9 -36.26 46.99 22.25
CA ILE A 9 -36.15 48.27 21.49
C ILE A 9 -34.91 48.15 20.55
N LYS A 10 -34.97 48.17 19.19
CA LYS A 10 -35.23 49.25 18.18
C LYS A 10 -34.18 50.38 18.24
N LEU A 11 -33.45 50.82 17.19
CA LEU A 11 -33.76 51.44 15.88
C LEU A 11 -32.35 51.74 15.23
N GLU A 12 -32.07 51.83 13.93
CA GLU A 12 -32.77 52.42 12.77
C GLU A 12 -32.43 51.68 11.44
N PHE A 13 -33.33 51.88 10.47
CA PHE A 13 -33.38 51.34 9.11
C PHE A 13 -32.96 52.44 8.11
N GLY A 14 -32.28 52.06 7.03
CA GLY A 14 -32.04 52.94 5.88
C GLY A 14 -31.36 52.20 4.74
N PHE A 15 -32.16 51.55 3.89
CA PHE A 15 -31.71 51.07 2.58
C PHE A 15 -31.31 52.27 1.71
N THR A 16 -30.24 52.09 0.94
CA THR A 16 -29.66 52.96 -0.12
C THR A 16 -28.49 53.86 0.30
N VAL A 17 -27.35 53.65 -0.40
CA VAL A 17 -26.02 54.28 -0.29
C VAL A 17 -25.05 53.62 0.70
N LEU A 18 -24.32 52.59 0.23
CA LEU A 18 -22.91 52.37 0.60
C LEU A 18 -22.25 51.40 -0.44
N LEU A 19 -22.09 51.82 -1.70
CA LEU A 19 -20.74 52.18 -2.18
C LEU A 19 -19.87 52.72 -1.01
N LEU A 20 -18.72 52.10 -0.76
CA LEU A 20 -17.71 52.43 0.27
C LEU A 20 -17.94 51.80 1.65
N LEU A 21 -17.55 50.53 1.82
CA LEU A 21 -16.55 50.12 2.83
C LEU A 21 -16.06 48.71 2.47
N CYS A 22 -15.48 48.65 1.27
CA CYS A 22 -14.44 47.69 0.97
C CYS A 22 -13.15 48.19 1.65
N ILE A 23 -12.21 47.26 1.92
CA ILE A 23 -10.80 47.46 2.32
C ILE A 23 -10.51 47.38 3.83
N ARG A 24 -10.07 46.19 4.29
CA ARG A 24 -8.66 46.03 4.72
C ARG A 24 -8.10 44.70 4.22
N ARG A 25 -7.06 44.85 3.40
CA ARG A 25 -6.29 43.85 2.67
C ARG A 25 -5.48 42.99 3.63
N GLY A 26 -5.61 41.66 3.55
CA GLY A 26 -4.52 40.76 3.91
C GLY A 26 -3.54 40.75 2.75
N GLN A 27 -2.36 41.35 2.93
CA GLN A 27 -1.28 41.33 1.94
C GLN A 27 -0.73 39.91 1.82
N ALA A 28 -0.63 39.42 0.58
CA ALA A 28 -0.02 38.13 0.28
C ALA A 28 1.50 38.30 0.23
N GLU A 29 2.23 37.76 1.21
CA GLU A 29 3.69 37.87 1.23
C GLU A 29 4.33 37.01 0.12
N CYS A 30 5.16 37.62 -0.73
CA CYS A 30 6.01 36.88 -1.66
C CYS A 30 7.22 36.32 -0.90
N ARG A 31 7.73 35.14 -1.30
CA ARG A 31 8.92 34.52 -0.66
C ARG A 31 10.13 34.39 -1.59
N LYS A 32 9.94 34.43 -2.91
CA LYS A 32 11.04 34.32 -3.87
C LYS A 32 10.64 34.82 -5.26
N GLY A 33 11.56 35.52 -5.92
CA GLY A 33 11.44 35.95 -7.31
C GLY A 33 11.83 34.87 -8.33
N CYS A 34 11.78 35.20 -9.62
CA CYS A 34 12.24 34.37 -10.73
C CYS A 34 13.23 35.12 -11.63
N HIS A 35 14.17 34.38 -12.20
CA HIS A 35 15.26 34.97 -12.99
C HIS A 35 14.82 35.54 -14.35
N LEU A 36 13.61 35.22 -14.81
CA LEU A 36 13.08 35.70 -16.08
C LEU A 36 11.55 35.91 -15.98
N ALA A 37 11.14 37.14 -16.27
CA ALA A 37 9.79 37.60 -16.53
C ALA A 37 9.80 38.52 -17.77
N MET A 38 8.64 38.77 -18.37
CA MET A 38 8.55 39.61 -19.57
C MET A 38 7.64 40.81 -19.33
N ALA A 39 7.96 41.95 -19.94
CA ALA A 39 7.08 43.10 -20.05
C ALA A 39 6.70 43.30 -21.51
N SER A 40 5.41 43.49 -21.81
CA SER A 40 4.94 43.88 -23.13
C SER A 40 4.99 45.40 -23.26
N TYR A 41 6.14 45.91 -23.66
CA TYR A 41 6.40 47.34 -23.84
C TYR A 41 5.79 47.85 -25.15
N PHE A 42 5.11 48.99 -25.11
CA PHE A 42 4.53 49.62 -26.29
C PHE A 42 5.42 50.73 -26.80
N VAL A 43 5.94 50.59 -28.03
CA VAL A 43 6.89 51.56 -28.61
C VAL A 43 6.16 52.86 -28.94
N LEU A 44 6.56 53.95 -28.28
CA LEU A 44 6.00 55.27 -28.51
C LEU A 44 6.68 55.98 -29.68
N GLN A 45 5.98 56.95 -30.28
CA GLN A 45 6.48 57.70 -31.42
C GLN A 45 7.78 58.45 -31.06
N GLY A 46 8.85 58.21 -31.82
CA GLY A 46 10.17 58.80 -31.58
C GLY A 46 11.07 58.01 -30.61
N SER A 47 10.64 56.85 -30.10
CA SER A 47 11.48 55.94 -29.30
C SER A 47 12.13 54.88 -30.19
N ASP A 48 13.43 54.67 -30.03
CA ASP A 48 14.19 53.60 -30.70
C ASP A 48 14.59 52.49 -29.72
N LEU A 49 15.11 51.37 -30.24
CA LEU A 49 15.45 50.21 -29.42
C LEU A 49 16.61 50.51 -28.44
N THR A 50 17.48 51.45 -28.78
CA THR A 50 18.56 51.94 -27.92
C THR A 50 18.01 52.66 -26.69
N THR A 51 17.02 53.53 -26.88
CA THR A 51 16.35 54.24 -25.79
C THR A 51 15.66 53.25 -24.84
N ILE A 52 14.97 52.25 -25.40
CA ILE A 52 14.28 51.21 -24.62
C ILE A 52 15.30 50.32 -23.87
N SER A 53 16.39 49.94 -24.54
CA SER A 53 17.50 49.18 -23.98
C SER A 53 18.11 49.87 -22.75
N ASN A 54 18.30 51.20 -22.83
CA ASN A 54 18.79 51.99 -21.71
C ASN A 54 17.80 52.06 -20.54
N ILE A 55 16.50 52.27 -20.83
CA ILE A 55 15.45 52.35 -19.78
C ILE A 55 15.36 51.06 -18.98
N PHE A 56 15.39 49.90 -19.64
CA PHE A 56 15.28 48.59 -18.97
C PHE A 56 16.63 47.99 -18.55
N SER A 57 17.74 48.69 -18.81
CA SER A 57 19.11 48.22 -18.54
C SER A 57 19.36 46.82 -19.13
N LYS A 58 18.94 46.60 -20.38
CA LYS A 58 19.11 45.33 -21.12
C LYS A 58 19.77 45.56 -22.45
N GLU A 59 20.79 44.77 -22.80
CA GLU A 59 21.42 44.88 -24.09
C GLU A 59 20.45 44.47 -25.21
N ILE A 60 20.53 45.14 -26.37
CA ILE A 60 19.66 44.86 -27.53
C ILE A 60 19.69 43.36 -27.91
N LYS A 61 20.86 42.72 -27.82
CA LYS A 61 21.05 41.28 -28.09
C LYS A 61 20.23 40.37 -27.17
N ASP A 62 19.85 40.84 -25.98
CA ASP A 62 19.05 40.09 -25.02
C ASP A 62 17.55 40.30 -25.24
N ILE A 63 17.16 41.38 -25.93
CA ILE A 63 15.76 41.73 -26.25
C ILE A 63 15.32 41.04 -27.56
N LEU A 64 16.17 41.05 -28.58
CA LEU A 64 15.84 40.52 -29.91
C LEU A 64 15.38 39.04 -29.96
N PRO A 65 15.92 38.10 -29.16
CA PRO A 65 15.49 36.70 -29.19
C PRO A 65 14.01 36.48 -28.88
N TYR A 66 13.38 37.42 -28.15
CA TYR A 66 11.97 37.37 -27.76
C TYR A 66 11.04 38.14 -28.70
N ASN A 67 11.59 38.79 -29.74
CA ASN A 67 10.87 39.66 -30.68
C ASN A 67 11.23 39.31 -32.13
N LYS A 68 11.01 38.04 -32.51
CA LYS A 68 11.49 37.46 -33.78
C LYS A 68 10.91 38.12 -35.04
N ASP A 69 9.78 38.80 -34.90
CA ASP A 69 9.11 39.47 -36.02
C ASP A 69 9.76 40.82 -36.40
N ILE A 70 10.71 41.30 -35.60
CA ILE A 70 11.45 42.55 -35.85
C ILE A 70 12.65 42.24 -36.73
N LYS A 71 12.50 42.56 -38.01
CA LYS A 71 13.53 42.29 -39.02
C LYS A 71 14.62 43.36 -39.10
N ASN A 72 14.35 44.59 -38.63
CA ASN A 72 15.30 45.69 -38.58
C ASN A 72 15.23 46.41 -37.22
N PRO A 73 16.21 46.21 -36.31
CA PRO A 73 16.21 46.80 -34.97
C PRO A 73 16.35 48.32 -34.95
N ASP A 74 16.83 48.92 -36.04
CA ASP A 74 17.09 50.36 -36.14
C ASP A 74 15.86 51.14 -36.63
N ASN A 75 14.77 50.48 -37.01
CA ASN A 75 13.55 51.12 -37.52
C ASN A 75 12.28 50.39 -37.08
N ILE A 76 11.93 50.49 -35.79
CA ILE A 76 10.74 49.91 -35.21
C ILE A 76 9.58 50.90 -35.32
N LEU A 77 8.46 50.47 -35.93
CA LEU A 77 7.29 51.32 -36.09
C LEU A 77 6.67 51.65 -34.72
N SER A 78 6.33 52.93 -34.53
CA SER A 78 5.53 53.37 -33.38
C SER A 78 4.25 52.55 -33.29
N GLY A 79 3.92 52.09 -32.09
CA GLY A 79 2.78 51.24 -31.80
C GLY A 79 3.06 49.73 -31.83
N THR A 80 4.29 49.32 -32.14
CA THR A 80 4.71 47.91 -32.04
C THR A 80 4.85 47.50 -30.57
N ARG A 81 4.42 46.29 -30.20
CA ARG A 81 4.68 45.72 -28.87
C ARG A 81 5.97 44.90 -28.84
N LEU A 82 6.83 45.18 -27.86
CA LEU A 82 8.08 44.48 -27.62
C LEU A 82 8.00 43.70 -26.32
N ASN A 83 8.37 42.43 -26.35
CA ASN A 83 8.55 41.61 -25.17
C ASN A 83 9.96 41.85 -24.60
N ILE A 84 10.05 42.56 -23.48
CA ILE A 84 11.32 42.91 -22.83
C ILE A 84 11.56 41.96 -21.65
N PRO A 85 12.67 41.20 -21.62
CA PRO A 85 12.99 40.30 -20.52
C PRO A 85 13.61 41.04 -19.33
N PHE A 86 13.16 40.73 -18.11
CA PHE A 86 13.76 41.23 -16.88
C PHE A 86 13.66 40.19 -15.75
N SER A 87 14.45 40.34 -14.68
CA SER A 87 14.32 39.50 -13.49
C SER A 87 13.16 39.98 -12.64
N CYS A 88 12.41 39.09 -12.01
CA CYS A 88 11.31 39.45 -11.12
C CYS A 88 11.72 39.10 -9.70
N ASP A 89 11.72 40.06 -8.79
CA ASP A 89 12.19 39.89 -7.41
C ASP A 89 11.04 39.99 -6.42
N CYS A 90 11.23 39.45 -5.23
CA CYS A 90 10.27 39.65 -4.15
C CYS A 90 10.65 40.92 -3.37
N ILE A 91 9.91 42.00 -3.61
CA ILE A 91 10.22 43.32 -3.04
C ILE A 91 9.60 43.41 -1.65
N ASN A 92 10.44 43.62 -0.65
CA ASN A 92 10.08 43.80 0.76
C ASN A 92 9.28 42.65 1.40
N GLY A 93 9.23 41.48 0.75
CA GLY A 93 8.43 40.34 1.23
C GLY A 93 6.96 40.42 0.86
N ASP A 94 6.50 41.48 0.19
CA ASP A 94 5.07 41.79 0.05
C ASP A 94 4.52 41.56 -1.36
N PHE A 95 5.31 41.76 -2.41
CA PHE A 95 4.85 41.56 -3.79
C PHE A 95 6.00 41.30 -4.77
N LEU A 96 5.67 40.67 -5.90
CA LEU A 96 6.62 40.39 -6.98
C LEU A 96 6.75 41.59 -7.92
N GLY A 97 7.97 42.10 -8.06
CA GLY A 97 8.29 43.26 -8.88
C GLY A 97 9.78 43.35 -9.18
N HIS A 98 10.15 44.26 -10.09
CA HIS A 98 11.55 44.62 -10.30
C HIS A 98 11.68 46.13 -10.31
N THR A 99 12.73 46.64 -9.66
CA THR A 99 13.00 48.06 -9.57
C THR A 99 14.09 48.44 -10.54
N PHE A 100 13.72 49.21 -11.57
CA PHE A 100 14.64 49.82 -12.52
C PHE A 100 15.12 51.17 -11.99
N THR A 101 16.31 51.59 -12.39
CA THR A 101 16.80 52.94 -12.12
C THR A 101 16.63 53.80 -13.36
N TYR A 102 15.87 54.89 -13.27
CA TYR A 102 15.66 55.85 -14.35
C TYR A 102 16.27 57.20 -13.98
N ILE A 103 17.05 57.78 -14.89
CA ILE A 103 17.64 59.11 -14.70
C ILE A 103 16.66 60.14 -15.26
N THR A 104 16.14 61.00 -14.38
CA THR A 104 15.14 62.02 -14.75
C THR A 104 15.70 62.97 -15.80
N GLN A 105 14.85 63.39 -16.73
CA GLN A 105 15.14 64.41 -17.72
C GLN A 105 14.44 65.72 -17.34
N PHE A 106 14.75 66.79 -18.06
CA PHE A 106 14.13 68.10 -17.84
C PHE A 106 12.60 68.01 -17.91
N ASP A 107 11.91 68.59 -16.91
CA ASP A 107 10.44 68.59 -16.74
C ASP A 107 9.80 67.20 -16.53
N ASP A 108 10.58 66.19 -16.13
CA ASP A 108 10.03 64.89 -15.79
C ASP A 108 9.18 64.94 -14.51
N THR A 109 8.00 64.34 -14.60
CA THR A 109 7.11 64.10 -13.45
C THR A 109 6.85 62.60 -13.35
N TYR A 110 6.55 62.08 -12.15
CA TYR A 110 6.26 60.65 -11.99
C TYR A 110 5.14 60.16 -12.92
N LYS A 111 4.17 61.03 -13.22
CA LYS A 111 3.08 60.75 -14.16
C LYS A 111 3.57 60.60 -15.60
N ASN A 112 4.43 61.51 -16.05
CA ASN A 112 5.00 61.42 -17.39
C ASN A 112 6.00 60.27 -17.51
N ILE A 113 6.77 59.96 -16.46
CA ILE A 113 7.73 58.84 -16.43
C ILE A 113 6.98 57.50 -16.55
N ALA A 114 5.90 57.31 -15.79
CA ALA A 114 5.07 56.10 -15.86
C ALA A 114 4.42 55.94 -17.24
N ALA A 115 3.90 57.03 -17.82
CA ALA A 115 3.13 56.98 -19.06
C ALA A 115 3.98 56.94 -20.33
N ARG A 116 5.14 57.59 -20.35
CA ARG A 116 6.00 57.71 -21.53
C ARG A 116 7.18 56.72 -21.48
N PRO A 117 8.27 56.95 -20.73
CA PRO A 117 9.40 56.01 -20.65
C PRO A 117 9.00 54.57 -20.34
N PHE A 118 8.08 54.33 -19.40
CA PHE A 118 7.64 52.98 -19.01
C PHE A 118 6.32 52.52 -19.65
N ALA A 119 5.75 53.30 -20.57
CA ALA A 119 4.56 52.94 -21.36
C ALA A 119 3.42 52.28 -20.55
N ASN A 120 3.11 52.84 -19.37
CA ASN A 120 2.09 52.36 -18.42
C ASN A 120 2.34 50.97 -17.79
N LEU A 121 3.57 50.45 -17.82
CA LEU A 121 3.94 49.23 -17.09
C LEU A 121 3.96 49.39 -15.56
N THR A 122 3.88 50.63 -15.09
CA THR A 122 3.77 51.01 -13.68
C THR A 122 2.88 52.24 -13.55
N THR A 123 2.57 52.66 -12.33
CA THR A 123 1.81 53.88 -12.06
C THR A 123 2.63 54.90 -11.30
N TRP A 124 2.30 56.17 -11.48
CA TRP A 124 2.99 57.27 -10.82
C TRP A 124 2.91 57.20 -9.29
N ASP A 125 1.81 56.66 -8.73
CA ASP A 125 1.66 56.43 -7.29
C ASP A 125 2.67 55.41 -6.76
N TRP A 126 2.92 54.33 -7.53
CA TRP A 126 3.89 53.31 -7.20
C TRP A 126 5.32 53.86 -7.25
N ILE A 127 5.66 54.62 -8.30
CA ILE A 127 6.97 55.29 -8.40
C ILE A 127 7.17 56.23 -7.22
N ARG A 128 6.18 57.07 -6.89
CA ARG A 128 6.25 57.99 -5.75
C ARG A 128 6.50 57.24 -4.43
N SER A 129 5.84 56.11 -4.20
CA SER A 129 5.91 55.40 -2.91
C SER A 129 7.31 54.90 -2.51
N VAL A 130 8.21 54.75 -3.49
CA VAL A 130 9.57 54.22 -3.29
C VAL A 130 10.67 55.27 -3.53
N ASN A 131 10.29 56.54 -3.76
CA ASN A 131 11.22 57.65 -3.98
C ASN A 131 10.95 58.81 -3.02
N ILE A 132 12.01 59.55 -2.72
CA ILE A 132 12.00 60.60 -1.67
C ILE A 132 11.62 61.99 -2.19
N TYR A 133 11.36 62.17 -3.49
CA TYR A 133 11.09 63.49 -4.10
C TYR A 133 9.59 63.82 -4.19
N ASP A 134 9.27 65.11 -4.03
CA ASP A 134 7.89 65.64 -3.98
C ASP A 134 7.13 65.52 -5.31
N GLN A 135 5.79 65.41 -5.23
CA GLN A 135 4.90 65.14 -6.36
C GLN A 135 4.91 66.20 -7.47
N PHE A 136 5.35 67.43 -7.17
CA PHE A 136 5.36 68.54 -8.13
C PHE A 136 6.74 68.95 -8.61
N ARG A 137 7.83 68.36 -8.07
CA ARG A 137 9.18 68.75 -8.48
C ARG A 137 10.18 67.61 -8.21
N ILE A 138 10.48 66.83 -9.26
CA ILE A 138 11.59 65.88 -9.26
C ILE A 138 12.81 66.63 -9.79
N PRO A 139 13.98 66.58 -9.13
CA PRO A 139 15.19 67.20 -9.66
C PRO A 139 15.54 66.61 -11.04
N ASP A 140 16.07 67.42 -11.95
CA ASP A 140 16.53 66.93 -13.25
C ASP A 140 17.84 66.15 -13.10
N PHE A 141 18.04 65.14 -13.93
CA PHE A 141 19.26 64.33 -14.03
C PHE A 141 19.63 63.54 -12.76
N VAL A 142 18.63 63.17 -11.95
CA VAL A 142 18.84 62.31 -10.76
C VAL A 142 18.27 60.91 -10.97
N PRO A 143 18.91 59.87 -10.42
CA PRO A 143 18.39 58.51 -10.49
C PRO A 143 17.19 58.35 -9.55
N ILE A 144 16.09 57.81 -10.09
CA ILE A 144 14.91 57.41 -9.33
C ILE A 144 14.59 55.93 -9.54
N ASN A 145 13.94 55.32 -8.56
CA ASN A 145 13.54 53.91 -8.57
C ASN A 145 12.16 53.74 -9.20
N VAL A 146 12.06 52.95 -10.26
CA VAL A 146 10.81 52.68 -10.96
C VAL A 146 10.49 51.19 -10.86
N THR A 147 9.48 50.85 -10.04
CA THR A 147 9.09 49.46 -9.82
C THR A 147 8.01 49.01 -10.80
N VAL A 148 8.25 47.91 -11.51
CA VAL A 148 7.29 47.25 -12.41
C VAL A 148 6.87 45.92 -11.80
N ASN A 149 5.56 45.69 -11.70
CA ASN A 149 5.02 44.45 -11.15
C ASN A 149 5.17 43.30 -12.15
N CYS A 150 5.49 42.13 -11.62
CA CYS A 150 5.71 40.92 -12.42
C CYS A 150 5.09 39.71 -11.74
N SER A 151 4.94 38.64 -12.52
CA SER A 151 4.49 37.36 -12.02
C SER A 151 5.45 36.27 -12.49
N CYS A 152 5.74 35.34 -11.59
CA CYS A 152 6.59 34.20 -11.86
C CYS A 152 5.68 32.99 -12.10
N GLY A 153 5.73 32.40 -13.29
CA GLY A 153 4.87 31.27 -13.61
C GLY A 153 5.13 30.06 -12.71
N ASP A 154 4.05 29.39 -12.30
CA ASP A 154 4.11 28.20 -11.45
C ASP A 154 3.99 26.92 -12.29
N ARG A 155 5.08 26.14 -12.35
CA ARG A 155 5.14 24.89 -13.10
C ARG A 155 4.27 23.77 -12.52
N SER A 156 3.75 23.95 -11.31
CA SER A 156 2.78 23.02 -10.70
C SER A 156 1.35 23.19 -11.24
N ILE A 157 1.06 24.34 -11.89
CA ILE A 157 -0.27 24.66 -12.43
C ILE A 157 -0.37 24.26 -13.92
N SER A 158 0.68 24.43 -14.71
CA SER A 158 0.75 23.92 -16.09
C SER A 158 2.18 23.73 -16.58
N THR A 159 2.46 22.56 -17.18
CA THR A 159 3.76 22.26 -17.81
C THR A 159 3.95 22.96 -19.16
N ALA A 160 2.90 23.57 -19.72
CA ALA A 160 2.91 24.16 -21.06
C ALA A 160 3.23 25.68 -21.10
N TYR A 161 3.07 26.39 -19.99
CA TYR A 161 3.21 27.86 -19.92
C TYR A 161 4.19 28.24 -18.80
N GLY A 162 5.46 28.47 -19.18
CA GLY A 162 6.58 28.59 -18.24
C GLY A 162 7.03 30.02 -17.94
N LEU A 163 6.33 31.03 -18.46
CA LEU A 163 6.67 32.45 -18.34
C LEU A 163 5.40 33.29 -18.36
N PHE A 164 5.34 34.39 -17.60
CA PHE A 164 4.24 35.36 -17.67
C PHE A 164 4.75 36.70 -18.19
N THR A 165 3.93 37.35 -19.02
CA THR A 165 4.19 38.67 -19.57
C THR A 165 3.28 39.68 -18.88
N THR A 166 3.87 40.68 -18.22
CA THR A 166 3.16 41.85 -17.72
C THR A 166 2.71 42.70 -18.92
N TYR A 167 1.39 42.82 -19.10
CA TYR A 167 0.76 43.46 -20.25
C TYR A 167 -0.11 44.65 -19.80
N PRO A 168 0.22 45.89 -20.18
CA PRO A 168 -0.61 47.06 -19.91
C PRO A 168 -1.76 47.15 -20.94
N LEU A 169 -3.00 47.19 -20.45
CA LEU A 169 -4.21 47.35 -21.27
C LEU A 169 -4.29 48.77 -21.84
N ARG A 170 -4.73 48.86 -23.10
CA ARG A 170 -5.04 50.12 -23.80
C ARG A 170 -6.56 50.30 -23.93
N PRO A 171 -7.06 51.53 -24.19
CA PRO A 171 -8.50 51.80 -24.32
C PRO A 171 -9.24 50.86 -25.29
N ASP A 172 -8.56 50.42 -26.35
CA ASP A 172 -9.13 49.52 -27.37
C ASP A 172 -8.87 48.02 -27.09
N ASP A 173 -8.07 47.68 -26.08
CA ASP A 173 -7.78 46.29 -25.73
C ASP A 173 -8.95 45.71 -24.94
N ASN A 174 -9.62 44.68 -25.48
CA ASN A 174 -10.62 43.89 -24.78
C ASN A 174 -10.15 42.43 -24.59
N LEU A 175 -10.88 41.61 -23.81
CA LEU A 175 -10.46 40.25 -23.45
C LEU A 175 -10.16 39.39 -24.69
N SER A 176 -11.02 39.45 -25.70
CA SER A 176 -10.87 38.66 -26.93
C SER A 176 -9.69 39.12 -27.77
N PHE A 177 -9.45 40.43 -27.85
CA PHE A 177 -8.30 41.00 -28.53
C PHE A 177 -6.98 40.59 -27.87
N VAL A 178 -6.86 40.72 -26.54
CA VAL A 178 -5.61 40.38 -25.83
C VAL A 178 -5.34 38.87 -25.89
N ALA A 179 -6.37 38.04 -25.81
CA ALA A 179 -6.28 36.59 -25.97
C ALA A 179 -5.77 36.20 -27.38
N ALA A 180 -6.37 36.79 -28.42
CA ALA A 180 -5.98 36.53 -29.81
C ALA A 180 -4.55 37.00 -30.11
N GLU A 181 -4.19 38.22 -29.71
CA GLU A 181 -2.85 38.80 -29.91
C GLU A 181 -1.76 37.98 -29.20
N SER A 182 -2.08 37.47 -28.01
CA SER A 182 -1.13 36.71 -27.18
C SER A 182 -1.12 35.20 -27.48
N GLY A 183 -2.00 34.72 -28.37
CA GLY A 183 -2.11 33.30 -28.72
C GLY A 183 -2.56 32.40 -27.57
N VAL A 184 -3.37 32.93 -26.63
CA VAL A 184 -3.94 32.21 -25.48
C VAL A 184 -5.46 32.26 -25.50
N SER A 185 -6.15 31.30 -24.86
CA SER A 185 -7.62 31.36 -24.82
C SER A 185 -8.12 32.40 -23.83
N GLU A 186 -9.28 33.00 -24.13
CA GLU A 186 -9.94 33.99 -23.28
C GLU A 186 -10.21 33.44 -21.86
N GLN A 187 -10.64 32.18 -21.76
CA GLN A 187 -10.91 31.54 -20.47
C GLN A 187 -9.63 31.41 -19.63
N LEU A 188 -8.49 31.12 -20.26
CA LEU A 188 -7.20 31.00 -19.57
C LEU A 188 -6.69 32.37 -19.12
N LEU A 189 -6.83 33.38 -19.98
CA LEU A 189 -6.42 34.76 -19.67
C LEU A 189 -7.24 35.33 -18.50
N GLN A 190 -8.53 35.04 -18.43
CA GLN A 190 -9.41 35.49 -17.35
C GLN A 190 -9.19 34.71 -16.04
N LEU A 191 -8.85 33.42 -16.12
CA LEU A 191 -8.50 32.60 -14.97
C LEU A 191 -7.26 33.13 -14.22
N TYR A 192 -6.25 33.64 -14.93
CA TYR A 192 -5.04 34.21 -14.33
C TYR A 192 -5.17 35.69 -13.94
N ASN A 193 -6.21 36.38 -14.37
CA ASN A 193 -6.50 37.77 -14.03
C ASN A 193 -7.90 37.91 -13.41
N PRO A 194 -8.19 37.21 -12.29
CA PRO A 194 -9.52 37.18 -11.71
C PRO A 194 -9.92 38.57 -11.22
N GLY A 195 -11.12 39.01 -11.62
CA GLY A 195 -11.68 40.31 -11.24
C GLY A 195 -11.18 41.51 -12.04
N VAL A 196 -10.33 41.31 -13.05
CA VAL A 196 -9.96 42.38 -13.98
C VAL A 196 -11.05 42.57 -15.04
N ASP A 197 -11.52 43.80 -15.19
CA ASP A 197 -12.46 44.19 -16.24
C ASP A 197 -11.68 44.69 -17.47
N PHE A 198 -11.55 43.83 -18.47
CA PHE A 198 -10.86 44.13 -19.71
C PHE A 198 -11.59 45.19 -20.56
N SER A 199 -12.83 45.55 -20.25
CA SER A 199 -13.58 46.59 -20.99
C SER A 199 -13.20 48.02 -20.60
N GLN A 200 -12.50 48.21 -19.48
CA GLN A 200 -12.02 49.51 -19.00
C GLN A 200 -10.80 50.04 -19.78
N GLY A 201 -10.16 49.17 -20.58
CA GLY A 201 -9.02 49.53 -21.43
C GLY A 201 -7.85 50.19 -20.69
N SER A 202 -7.69 49.89 -19.39
CA SER A 202 -6.62 50.43 -18.56
C SER A 202 -6.32 49.47 -17.39
N GLY A 203 -5.06 49.43 -16.95
CA GLY A 203 -4.58 48.49 -15.91
C GLY A 203 -3.56 47.47 -16.44
N LEU A 204 -3.03 46.64 -15.54
CA LEU A 204 -2.04 45.60 -15.85
C LEU A 204 -2.67 44.21 -15.76
N VAL A 205 -2.40 43.37 -16.76
CA VAL A 205 -2.77 41.96 -16.78
C VAL A 205 -1.55 41.08 -17.01
N PHE A 206 -1.57 39.86 -16.49
CA PHE A 206 -0.49 38.88 -16.65
C PHE A 206 -0.90 37.83 -17.67
N VAL A 207 -0.20 37.81 -18.80
CA VAL A 207 -0.49 36.92 -19.93
C VAL A 207 0.46 35.71 -19.89
N PRO A 208 -0.04 34.46 -19.87
CA PRO A 208 0.84 33.28 -19.86
C PRO A 208 1.47 33.05 -21.24
N ALA A 209 2.80 32.90 -21.31
CA ALA A 209 3.54 32.64 -22.53
C ALA A 209 4.07 31.19 -22.58
N ARG A 210 3.97 30.54 -23.75
CA ARG A 210 4.58 29.21 -23.98
C ARG A 210 6.10 29.37 -24.04
N ALA A 211 6.84 28.62 -23.24
CA ALA A 211 8.29 28.70 -23.22
C ALA A 211 8.87 28.18 -24.55
N GLY A 212 9.36 29.10 -25.39
CA GLY A 212 10.09 28.77 -26.60
C GLY A 212 11.45 28.13 -26.28
N ILE A 213 11.82 27.10 -27.04
CA ILE A 213 13.06 26.33 -26.94
C ILE A 213 14.27 27.28 -27.03
N SER A 214 15.11 27.37 -25.99
CA SER A 214 16.35 28.17 -26.00
C SER A 214 17.55 27.34 -26.48
N GLY A 215 18.42 27.98 -27.25
CA GLY A 215 19.43 27.38 -28.15
C GLY A 215 20.58 26.57 -27.54
N GLY A 216 20.57 26.26 -26.24
CA GLY A 216 21.57 25.37 -25.60
C GLY A 216 21.41 23.90 -25.99
N ALA A 217 20.23 23.50 -26.51
CA ALA A 217 19.98 22.14 -26.99
C ALA A 217 20.71 21.80 -28.31
N ILE A 218 21.20 22.79 -29.05
CA ILE A 218 21.81 22.56 -30.37
C ILE A 218 23.24 21.99 -30.25
N ALA A 219 23.95 22.24 -29.15
CA ALA A 219 25.23 21.59 -28.89
C ALA A 219 25.09 20.11 -28.47
N GLY A 220 24.00 19.74 -27.79
CA GLY A 220 23.71 18.34 -27.39
C GLY A 220 23.23 17.44 -28.54
N ILE A 221 22.59 18.03 -29.57
CA ILE A 221 22.14 17.30 -30.77
C ILE A 221 23.34 16.78 -31.60
N SER A 222 24.51 17.41 -31.48
CA SER A 222 25.71 16.97 -32.20
C SER A 222 26.27 15.64 -31.67
N VAL A 223 26.16 15.38 -30.36
CA VAL A 223 26.68 14.13 -29.74
C VAL A 223 25.66 12.98 -29.82
N ALA A 224 24.37 13.29 -29.66
CA ALA A 224 23.29 12.33 -29.88
C ALA A 224 23.17 11.95 -31.36
N GLY A 225 23.38 12.90 -32.28
CA GLY A 225 23.38 12.68 -33.72
C GLY A 225 24.48 11.73 -34.17
N VAL A 226 25.71 11.86 -33.64
CA VAL A 226 26.80 10.93 -33.95
C VAL A 226 26.53 9.55 -33.37
N SER A 227 25.98 9.46 -32.16
CA SER A 227 25.64 8.19 -31.51
C SER A 227 24.53 7.44 -32.24
N VAL A 228 23.47 8.15 -32.65
CA VAL A 228 22.36 7.60 -33.45
C VAL A 228 22.82 7.31 -34.88
N ALA A 229 23.69 8.12 -35.48
CA ALA A 229 24.26 7.87 -36.81
C ALA A 229 25.15 6.63 -36.81
N LEU A 230 25.99 6.41 -35.78
CA LEU A 230 26.80 5.20 -35.65
C LEU A 230 25.93 3.96 -35.41
N LEU A 231 24.85 4.10 -34.63
CA LEU A 231 23.90 3.02 -34.38
C LEU A 231 23.09 2.67 -35.64
N LEU A 232 22.64 3.68 -36.40
CA LEU A 232 21.98 3.50 -37.69
C LEU A 232 22.94 2.99 -38.76
N MET A 233 24.21 3.39 -38.75
CA MET A 233 25.22 2.85 -39.66
C MET A 233 25.48 1.37 -39.34
N GLY A 234 25.53 0.99 -38.05
CA GLY A 234 25.59 -0.40 -37.60
C GLY A 234 24.36 -1.22 -38.02
N ILE A 235 23.16 -0.65 -37.91
CA ILE A 235 21.91 -1.28 -38.39
C ILE A 235 21.90 -1.38 -39.92
N CYS A 236 22.35 -0.37 -40.65
CA CYS A 236 22.43 -0.38 -42.11
C CYS A 236 23.49 -1.37 -42.63
N ILE A 237 24.63 -1.51 -41.95
CA ILE A 237 25.62 -2.55 -42.23
C ILE A 237 25.04 -3.93 -41.91
N TYR A 238 24.36 -4.10 -40.77
CA TYR A 238 23.68 -5.34 -40.39
C TYR A 238 22.60 -5.74 -41.40
N VAL A 239 21.74 -4.81 -41.81
CA VAL A 239 20.69 -5.01 -42.82
C VAL A 239 21.32 -5.20 -44.20
N GLY A 240 22.42 -4.52 -44.54
CA GLY A 240 23.16 -4.70 -45.79
C GLY A 240 23.80 -6.08 -45.92
N VAL A 241 24.42 -6.59 -44.85
CA VAL A 241 24.96 -7.95 -44.77
C VAL A 241 23.83 -8.99 -44.79
N SER A 242 22.70 -8.69 -44.13
CA SER A 242 21.51 -9.56 -44.10
C SER A 242 20.78 -9.61 -45.45
N ARG A 243 20.73 -8.48 -46.19
CA ARG A 243 20.12 -8.38 -47.51
C ARG A 243 21.03 -8.95 -48.60
N ARG A 244 22.36 -8.96 -48.43
CA ARG A 244 23.29 -9.72 -49.28
C ARG A 244 23.09 -11.24 -49.17
N LYS A 245 22.48 -11.74 -48.08
CA LYS A 245 22.10 -13.17 -47.94
C LYS A 245 20.74 -13.54 -48.54
N LYS A 246 19.92 -12.56 -48.98
CA LYS A 246 18.58 -12.81 -49.56
C LYS A 246 18.47 -12.57 -51.07
N LYS A 247 19.56 -12.28 -51.79
CA LYS A 247 19.59 -12.29 -53.26
C LYS A 247 20.25 -13.57 -53.79
N LYS A 248 19.50 -14.67 -53.75
CA LYS A 248 19.58 -15.80 -54.70
C LYS A 248 18.30 -16.64 -54.55
N ALA A 249 17.21 -16.14 -55.12
CA ALA A 249 16.07 -16.94 -55.57
C ALA A 249 15.20 -16.05 -56.46
N SER A 250 14.98 -16.49 -57.70
CA SER A 250 14.29 -15.81 -58.80
C SER A 250 12.78 -16.16 -58.86
N PRO A 251 11.96 -15.42 -59.66
CA PRO A 251 10.50 -15.29 -59.46
C PRO A 251 9.64 -15.90 -60.58
N LEU A 252 8.33 -16.12 -60.32
CA LEU A 252 7.18 -16.23 -61.27
C LEU A 252 5.90 -16.45 -60.41
N THR A 253 4.67 -15.94 -60.63
CA THR A 253 4.04 -14.92 -61.49
C THR A 253 2.63 -14.65 -60.93
N LYS A 254 2.11 -13.44 -61.16
CA LYS A 254 0.80 -12.89 -60.73
C LYS A 254 -0.42 -13.62 -61.35
N LYS A 255 -1.58 -13.59 -60.68
CA LYS A 255 -2.84 -13.05 -61.25
C LYS A 255 -3.93 -12.79 -60.20
N SER A 256 -4.68 -11.72 -60.46
CA SER A 256 -5.84 -11.23 -59.70
C SER A 256 -7.13 -11.97 -60.08
N LYS A 257 -8.16 -11.92 -59.21
CA LYS A 257 -9.52 -11.45 -59.58
C LYS A 257 -10.47 -11.36 -58.37
N SER A 258 -11.50 -10.55 -58.61
CA SER A 258 -12.56 -10.02 -57.76
C SER A 258 -13.73 -10.96 -57.46
N MET A 259 -14.36 -10.73 -56.29
CA MET A 259 -15.80 -10.61 -55.98
C MET A 259 -16.81 -11.66 -56.49
N GLU A 260 -17.43 -12.42 -55.57
CA GLU A 260 -18.88 -12.68 -55.48
C GLU A 260 -19.27 -13.41 -54.17
N SER A 261 -20.58 -13.44 -53.91
CA SER A 261 -21.25 -13.48 -52.60
C SER A 261 -21.94 -14.80 -52.22
N VAL A 262 -22.24 -14.95 -50.91
CA VAL A 262 -23.36 -15.67 -50.24
C VAL A 262 -23.09 -17.03 -49.54
N ALA A 263 -23.55 -17.06 -48.28
CA ALA A 263 -24.02 -18.16 -47.39
C ALA A 263 -23.02 -19.05 -46.60
N LEU A 264 -23.03 -18.79 -45.27
CA LEU A 264 -23.11 -19.69 -44.11
C LEU A 264 -22.45 -21.09 -44.19
N VAL A 265 -21.43 -21.32 -43.33
CA VAL A 265 -21.35 -22.39 -42.29
C VAL A 265 -19.98 -22.28 -41.58
N GLY A 266 -19.99 -22.29 -40.25
CA GLY A 266 -18.83 -22.67 -39.40
C GLY A 266 -17.86 -21.56 -39.02
N GLY A 267 -18.22 -20.74 -38.03
CA GLY A 267 -17.33 -19.76 -37.42
C GLY A 267 -16.18 -20.44 -36.66
N ALA A 268 -14.94 -20.24 -37.11
CA ALA A 268 -13.76 -20.51 -36.32
C ALA A 268 -13.60 -19.43 -35.23
N SER A 269 -13.47 -19.87 -33.98
CA SER A 269 -13.29 -19.03 -32.79
C SER A 269 -12.04 -18.13 -32.91
N PRO A 270 -12.11 -16.83 -32.58
CA PRO A 270 -10.94 -15.96 -32.60
C PRO A 270 -10.07 -16.20 -31.35
N GLY A 271 -8.92 -16.88 -31.52
CA GLY A 271 -7.75 -16.65 -30.67
C GLY A 271 -7.64 -17.36 -29.31
N LEU A 272 -8.47 -18.36 -28.99
CA LEU A 272 -8.39 -19.14 -27.74
C LEU A 272 -7.78 -20.55 -27.90
N THR A 273 -6.83 -20.74 -28.84
CA THR A 273 -6.15 -22.03 -29.00
C THR A 273 -5.19 -22.28 -27.82
N GLY A 274 -5.58 -23.13 -26.87
CA GLY A 274 -4.70 -23.62 -25.79
C GLY A 274 -5.27 -23.61 -24.38
N ILE A 275 -6.53 -23.19 -24.18
CA ILE A 275 -7.18 -23.21 -22.86
C ILE A 275 -8.10 -24.43 -22.78
N SER A 276 -7.72 -25.44 -21.99
CA SER A 276 -8.59 -26.58 -21.65
C SER A 276 -9.59 -26.14 -20.58
N LEU A 277 -10.77 -25.75 -21.02
CA LEU A 277 -11.87 -25.24 -20.20
C LEU A 277 -12.94 -26.33 -19.98
N ASP A 278 -13.62 -26.28 -18.83
CA ASP A 278 -14.59 -27.27 -18.37
C ASP A 278 -15.92 -27.28 -19.14
N LYS A 279 -16.22 -28.34 -19.90
CA LYS A 279 -17.47 -28.49 -20.65
C LYS A 279 -18.73 -28.72 -19.79
N SER A 280 -18.61 -29.07 -18.51
CA SER A 280 -19.77 -29.41 -17.64
C SER A 280 -20.47 -28.18 -17.05
N VAL A 281 -19.77 -27.05 -17.02
CA VAL A 281 -20.21 -25.75 -16.50
C VAL A 281 -20.22 -24.71 -17.64
N GLU A 282 -20.04 -25.19 -18.87
CA GLU A 282 -20.14 -24.44 -20.12
C GLU A 282 -21.59 -24.43 -20.60
N PHE A 283 -22.14 -23.24 -20.79
CA PHE A 283 -23.43 -23.03 -21.39
C PHE A 283 -23.27 -22.78 -22.89
N SER A 284 -24.23 -23.25 -23.69
CA SER A 284 -24.31 -22.85 -25.11
C SER A 284 -24.79 -21.42 -25.24
N TYR A 285 -24.39 -20.73 -26.32
CA TYR A 285 -24.91 -19.38 -26.60
C TYR A 285 -26.44 -19.38 -26.67
N GLU A 286 -27.02 -20.42 -27.28
CA GLU A 286 -28.45 -20.57 -27.49
C GLU A 286 -29.22 -20.73 -26.18
N GLU A 287 -28.67 -21.47 -25.20
CA GLU A 287 -29.26 -21.60 -23.86
C GLU A 287 -29.32 -20.24 -23.15
N LEU A 288 -28.22 -19.48 -23.19
CA LEU A 288 -28.14 -18.14 -22.58
C LEU A 288 -29.02 -17.12 -23.30
N ALA A 289 -29.03 -17.13 -24.63
CA ALA A 289 -29.90 -16.25 -25.44
C ALA A 289 -31.37 -16.54 -25.13
N LYS A 290 -31.77 -17.81 -25.08
CA LYS A 290 -33.16 -18.17 -24.71
C LYS A 290 -33.52 -17.72 -23.30
N ALA A 291 -32.65 -17.96 -22.32
CA ALA A 291 -32.89 -17.62 -20.92
C ALA A 291 -32.95 -16.09 -20.68
N THR A 292 -32.27 -15.30 -21.52
CA THR A 292 -32.24 -13.84 -21.45
C THR A 292 -33.22 -13.15 -22.41
N ASN A 293 -34.05 -13.91 -23.13
CA ASN A 293 -34.89 -13.40 -24.21
C ASN A 293 -34.08 -12.58 -25.25
N ASP A 294 -33.07 -13.23 -25.81
CA ASP A 294 -32.06 -12.71 -26.74
C ASP A 294 -31.35 -11.45 -26.21
N PHE A 295 -30.90 -11.51 -24.96
CA PHE A 295 -30.22 -10.40 -24.27
C PHE A 295 -31.02 -9.09 -24.32
N SER A 296 -32.35 -9.19 -24.17
CA SER A 296 -33.26 -8.05 -24.18
C SER A 296 -32.89 -7.00 -23.13
N ILE A 297 -33.03 -5.72 -23.48
CA ILE A 297 -32.86 -4.59 -22.56
C ILE A 297 -33.78 -4.70 -21.35
N ALA A 298 -34.94 -5.35 -21.47
CA ALA A 298 -35.86 -5.58 -20.35
C ALA A 298 -35.25 -6.44 -19.24
N ASN A 299 -34.29 -7.31 -19.59
CA ASN A 299 -33.58 -8.17 -18.64
C ASN A 299 -32.23 -7.58 -18.20
N LYS A 300 -31.86 -6.38 -18.65
CA LYS A 300 -30.61 -5.73 -18.24
C LYS A 300 -30.72 -5.27 -16.77
N ILE A 301 -29.86 -5.81 -15.91
CA ILE A 301 -29.80 -5.45 -14.48
C ILE A 301 -28.61 -4.55 -14.12
N GLY A 302 -27.60 -4.46 -15.00
CA GLY A 302 -26.46 -3.59 -14.78
C GLY A 302 -25.54 -3.45 -16.00
N GLN A 303 -24.64 -2.49 -15.95
CA GLN A 303 -23.56 -2.32 -16.93
C GLN A 303 -22.29 -1.88 -16.20
N GLY A 304 -21.23 -2.65 -16.33
CA GLY A 304 -19.92 -2.37 -15.76
C GLY A 304 -18.90 -1.92 -16.82
N GLY A 305 -17.65 -1.73 -16.41
CA GLY A 305 -16.57 -1.29 -17.30
C GLY A 305 -16.10 -2.34 -18.33
N PHE A 306 -16.53 -3.60 -18.16
CA PHE A 306 -16.10 -4.74 -19.00
C PHE A 306 -17.27 -5.47 -19.68
N GLY A 307 -18.50 -4.99 -19.52
CA GLY A 307 -19.67 -5.69 -20.06
C GLY A 307 -21.02 -5.30 -19.46
N ILE A 308 -22.06 -6.00 -19.93
CA ILE A 308 -23.47 -5.81 -19.52
C ILE A 308 -23.93 -7.04 -18.75
N VAL A 309 -24.68 -6.84 -17.65
CA VAL A 309 -25.23 -7.91 -16.84
C VAL A 309 -26.74 -8.02 -17.06
N TYR A 310 -27.20 -9.24 -17.34
CA TYR A 310 -28.59 -9.60 -17.59
C TYR A 310 -29.11 -10.54 -16.51
N TYR A 311 -30.36 -10.35 -16.11
CA TYR A 311 -31.11 -11.36 -15.36
C TYR A 311 -31.54 -12.48 -16.30
N ALA A 312 -31.49 -13.71 -15.81
CA ALA A 312 -32.03 -14.87 -16.49
C ALA A 312 -32.58 -15.88 -15.48
N GLU A 313 -33.52 -16.70 -15.94
CA GLU A 313 -33.91 -17.92 -15.25
C GLU A 313 -33.35 -19.10 -16.05
N LEU A 314 -32.32 -19.74 -15.48
CA LEU A 314 -31.52 -20.75 -16.15
C LEU A 314 -31.67 -22.05 -15.39
N ARG A 315 -32.23 -23.08 -16.04
CA ARG A 315 -32.50 -24.41 -15.44
C ARG A 315 -33.32 -24.34 -14.13
N GLY A 316 -34.21 -23.37 -14.01
CA GLY A 316 -35.05 -23.16 -12.82
C GLY A 316 -34.38 -22.40 -11.68
N GLU A 317 -33.14 -21.92 -11.87
CA GLU A 317 -32.44 -21.04 -10.93
C GLU A 317 -32.34 -19.61 -11.48
N LYS A 318 -32.39 -18.62 -10.59
CA LYS A 318 -32.15 -17.23 -10.96
C LYS A 318 -30.65 -17.01 -11.14
N ALA A 319 -30.26 -16.46 -12.28
CA ALA A 319 -28.87 -16.21 -12.64
C ALA A 319 -28.64 -14.78 -13.11
N ALA A 320 -27.42 -14.28 -12.88
CA ALA A 320 -26.91 -13.05 -13.48
C ALA A 320 -25.89 -13.42 -14.57
N ILE A 321 -26.16 -13.04 -15.81
CA ILE A 321 -25.30 -13.34 -16.97
C ILE A 321 -24.56 -12.06 -17.36
N LYS A 322 -23.25 -12.01 -17.13
CA LYS A 322 -22.36 -10.92 -17.54
C LYS A 322 -21.81 -11.22 -18.93
N LYS A 323 -22.31 -10.51 -19.94
CA LYS A 323 -21.77 -10.50 -21.31
C LYS A 323 -20.56 -9.57 -21.34
N MET A 324 -19.38 -10.13 -21.55
CA MET A 324 -18.10 -9.42 -21.54
C MET A 324 -17.75 -8.92 -22.95
N ASP A 325 -17.08 -7.77 -23.01
CA ASP A 325 -16.52 -7.27 -24.27
C ASP A 325 -15.39 -8.19 -24.75
N MET A 326 -15.26 -8.42 -26.06
CA MET A 326 -14.24 -9.32 -26.62
C MET A 326 -12.81 -8.86 -26.32
N GLU A 327 -12.61 -7.56 -26.08
CA GLU A 327 -11.32 -6.98 -25.68
C GLU A 327 -10.96 -7.27 -24.21
N ALA A 328 -11.93 -7.65 -23.37
CA ALA A 328 -11.77 -7.97 -21.94
C ALA A 328 -11.45 -9.46 -21.66
N SER A 329 -10.82 -10.14 -22.61
CA SER A 329 -10.48 -11.57 -22.50
C SER A 329 -9.55 -11.90 -21.32
N LYS A 330 -8.68 -10.96 -20.90
CA LYS A 330 -7.79 -11.16 -19.74
C LYS A 330 -8.56 -11.11 -18.43
N GLU A 331 -9.46 -10.14 -18.29
CA GLU A 331 -10.34 -9.96 -17.14
C GLU A 331 -11.32 -11.15 -17.02
N PHE A 332 -11.87 -11.63 -18.13
CA PHE A 332 -12.66 -12.86 -18.19
C PHE A 332 -11.89 -14.07 -17.63
N LEU A 333 -10.67 -14.30 -18.12
CA LEU A 333 -9.84 -15.42 -17.65
C LEU A 333 -9.42 -15.27 -16.18
N ALA A 334 -9.14 -14.05 -15.72
CA ALA A 334 -8.81 -13.78 -14.33
C ALA A 334 -10.00 -14.12 -13.42
N GLU A 335 -11.19 -13.62 -13.74
CA GLU A 335 -12.40 -13.84 -12.96
C GLU A 335 -12.80 -15.32 -12.94
N LEU A 336 -12.77 -15.99 -14.10
CA LEU A 336 -13.02 -17.43 -14.21
C LEU A 336 -12.01 -18.26 -13.41
N LYS A 337 -10.73 -17.88 -13.41
CA LYS A 337 -9.69 -18.58 -12.64
C LYS A 337 -9.89 -18.42 -11.13
N VAL A 338 -10.31 -17.26 -10.67
CA VAL A 338 -10.50 -17.00 -9.24
C VAL A 338 -11.75 -17.71 -8.74
N LEU A 339 -12.89 -17.45 -9.36
CA LEU A 339 -14.21 -17.89 -8.87
C LEU A 339 -14.47 -19.39 -9.03
N THR A 340 -13.63 -20.10 -9.77
CA THR A 340 -13.62 -21.56 -9.77
C THR A 340 -12.93 -22.15 -8.53
N HIS A 341 -12.05 -21.38 -7.88
CA HIS A 341 -11.20 -21.83 -6.77
C HIS A 341 -11.59 -21.23 -5.41
N VAL A 342 -12.29 -20.10 -5.39
CA VAL A 342 -12.73 -19.44 -4.16
C VAL A 342 -14.22 -19.71 -3.92
N HIS A 343 -14.55 -20.28 -2.76
CA HIS A 343 -15.92 -20.62 -2.40
C HIS A 343 -16.17 -20.18 -0.96
N HIS A 344 -17.01 -19.17 -0.78
CA HIS A 344 -17.28 -18.61 0.55
C HIS A 344 -18.65 -17.92 0.53
N LEU A 345 -19.39 -17.99 1.65
CA LEU A 345 -20.74 -17.42 1.80
C LEU A 345 -20.79 -15.95 1.36
N ASN A 346 -19.77 -15.17 1.75
CA ASN A 346 -19.66 -13.74 1.46
C ASN A 346 -18.92 -13.40 0.16
N LEU A 347 -18.78 -14.35 -0.78
CA LEU A 347 -18.34 -14.10 -2.15
C LEU A 347 -19.44 -14.51 -3.12
N VAL A 348 -19.51 -13.85 -4.29
CA VAL A 348 -20.45 -14.24 -5.35
C VAL A 348 -20.00 -15.55 -5.99
N ARG A 349 -20.93 -16.52 -6.07
CA ARG A 349 -20.70 -17.81 -6.70
C ARG A 349 -20.81 -17.73 -8.22
N LEU A 350 -19.79 -18.25 -8.91
CA LEU A 350 -19.87 -18.52 -10.34
C LEU A 350 -20.65 -19.83 -10.58
N ILE A 351 -21.72 -19.75 -11.37
CA ILE A 351 -22.50 -20.90 -11.84
C ILE A 351 -21.86 -21.51 -13.08
N GLY A 352 -21.30 -20.68 -13.97
CA GLY A 352 -20.64 -21.16 -15.20
C GLY A 352 -20.23 -20.08 -16.17
N TYR A 353 -19.96 -20.47 -17.42
CA TYR A 353 -19.47 -19.56 -18.45
C TYR A 353 -19.89 -20.01 -19.86
N CYS A 354 -19.72 -19.15 -20.86
CA CYS A 354 -19.87 -19.47 -22.27
C CYS A 354 -18.80 -18.71 -23.07
N VAL A 355 -18.18 -19.37 -24.04
CA VAL A 355 -17.18 -18.76 -24.96
C VAL A 355 -17.61 -18.83 -26.43
N GLU A 356 -18.84 -19.27 -26.68
CA GLU A 356 -19.40 -19.40 -28.02
C GLU A 356 -19.96 -18.06 -28.51
N GLY A 357 -19.39 -17.53 -29.60
CA GLY A 357 -19.77 -16.25 -30.21
C GLY A 357 -19.35 -15.00 -29.43
N SER A 358 -19.44 -15.03 -28.10
CA SER A 358 -19.01 -13.98 -27.18
C SER A 358 -18.59 -14.59 -25.83
N LEU A 359 -18.07 -13.78 -24.92
CA LEU A 359 -17.58 -14.22 -23.60
C LEU A 359 -18.65 -13.94 -22.54
N PHE A 360 -19.12 -14.96 -21.84
CA PHE A 360 -20.13 -14.83 -20.79
C PHE A 360 -19.70 -15.49 -19.49
N LEU A 361 -19.96 -14.82 -18.38
CA LEU A 361 -19.88 -15.39 -17.03
C LEU A 361 -21.29 -15.44 -16.44
N VAL A 362 -21.66 -16.58 -15.87
CA VAL A 362 -22.96 -16.86 -15.28
C VAL A 362 -22.78 -16.97 -13.78
N TYR A 363 -23.41 -16.09 -13.01
CA TYR A 363 -23.33 -16.04 -11.55
C TYR A 363 -24.68 -16.36 -10.93
N GLU A 364 -24.66 -16.68 -9.64
CA GLU A 364 -25.87 -16.60 -8.83
C GLU A 364 -26.48 -15.18 -8.89
N PHE A 365 -27.79 -15.11 -8.98
CA PHE A 365 -28.49 -13.83 -8.90
C PHE A 365 -28.66 -13.40 -7.44
N ILE A 366 -28.23 -12.18 -7.13
CA ILE A 366 -28.31 -11.60 -5.78
C ILE A 366 -29.43 -10.56 -5.74
N GLU A 367 -30.49 -10.83 -4.96
CA GLU A 367 -31.79 -10.20 -5.17
C GLU A 367 -31.86 -8.72 -4.82
N ASN A 368 -31.17 -8.28 -3.77
CA ASN A 368 -31.24 -6.89 -3.34
C ASN A 368 -30.22 -6.00 -4.09
N GLY A 369 -29.53 -6.49 -5.12
CA GLY A 369 -28.60 -5.67 -5.91
C GLY A 369 -27.36 -5.26 -5.12
N ASN A 370 -26.80 -4.08 -5.39
CA ASN A 370 -25.53 -3.64 -4.79
C ASN A 370 -25.69 -2.62 -3.66
N LEU A 371 -24.72 -2.60 -2.74
CA LEU A 371 -24.70 -1.71 -1.57
C LEU A 371 -24.76 -0.24 -1.94
N SER A 372 -24.12 0.18 -3.04
CA SER A 372 -24.16 1.58 -3.48
C SER A 372 -25.58 2.08 -3.75
N GLN A 373 -26.46 1.23 -4.31
CA GLN A 373 -27.87 1.54 -4.55
C GLN A 373 -28.68 1.58 -3.26
N HIS A 374 -28.35 0.77 -2.24
CA HIS A 374 -29.02 0.84 -0.94
C HIS A 374 -28.64 2.08 -0.13
N LEU A 375 -27.43 2.58 -0.32
CA LEU A 375 -26.99 3.80 0.36
C LEU A 375 -27.53 5.07 -0.33
N ARG A 376 -27.72 5.05 -1.66
CA ARG A 376 -27.95 6.27 -2.47
C ARG A 376 -29.13 6.22 -3.44
N GLY A 377 -29.76 5.06 -3.61
CA GLY A 377 -30.83 4.85 -4.59
C GLY A 377 -32.13 5.57 -4.23
N SER A 378 -32.82 6.07 -5.24
CA SER A 378 -33.95 7.01 -5.13
C SER A 378 -35.29 6.40 -4.67
N GLY A 379 -35.33 5.26 -3.99
CA GLY A 379 -36.60 4.56 -3.75
C GLY A 379 -36.64 3.44 -2.70
N GLY A 380 -35.64 3.32 -1.82
CA GLY A 380 -35.63 2.35 -0.73
C GLY A 380 -35.58 2.99 0.66
N GLU A 381 -36.11 2.30 1.68
CA GLU A 381 -35.87 2.67 3.08
C GLU A 381 -34.37 2.63 3.38
N PRO A 382 -33.81 3.62 4.11
CA PRO A 382 -32.39 3.61 4.46
C PRO A 382 -32.02 2.36 5.25
N LEU A 383 -30.91 1.69 4.90
CA LEU A 383 -30.43 0.52 5.65
C LEU A 383 -30.30 0.84 7.15
N PRO A 384 -30.96 0.09 8.05
CA PRO A 384 -30.77 0.21 9.49
C PRO A 384 -29.30 0.00 9.91
N TRP A 385 -28.91 0.59 11.04
CA TRP A 385 -27.55 0.50 11.54
C TRP A 385 -27.05 -0.95 11.76
N PRO A 386 -27.82 -1.85 12.41
CA PRO A 386 -27.36 -3.24 12.63
C PRO A 386 -27.00 -3.96 11.32
N MET A 387 -27.76 -3.66 10.27
CA MET A 387 -27.59 -4.23 8.95
C MET A 387 -26.39 -3.65 8.21
N ARG A 388 -26.09 -2.36 8.38
CA ARG A 388 -24.83 -1.75 7.88
C ARG A 388 -23.61 -2.40 8.52
N VAL A 389 -23.67 -2.66 9.83
CA VAL A 389 -22.61 -3.38 10.56
C VAL A 389 -22.50 -4.82 10.06
N GLN A 390 -23.61 -5.51 9.84
CA GLN A 390 -23.62 -6.86 9.28
C GLN A 390 -22.99 -6.90 7.89
N ILE A 391 -23.34 -5.96 7.01
CA ILE A 391 -22.78 -5.84 5.66
C ILE A 391 -21.26 -5.60 5.71
N ALA A 392 -20.79 -4.76 6.63
CA ALA A 392 -19.34 -4.55 6.83
C ALA A 392 -18.67 -5.86 7.28
N LEU A 393 -19.24 -6.54 8.28
CA LEU A 393 -18.71 -7.80 8.80
C LEU A 393 -18.64 -8.89 7.73
N ASP A 394 -19.70 -9.06 6.96
CA ASP A 394 -19.80 -10.02 5.86
C ASP A 394 -18.76 -9.73 4.77
N SER A 395 -18.61 -8.47 4.38
CA SER A 395 -17.62 -8.05 3.39
C SER A 395 -16.19 -8.30 3.89
N ALA A 396 -15.92 -8.02 5.17
CA ALA A 396 -14.62 -8.27 5.80
C ALA A 396 -14.27 -9.77 5.82
N ARG A 397 -15.23 -10.65 6.14
CA ARG A 397 -15.05 -12.11 6.11
C ARG A 397 -14.70 -12.62 4.72
N GLY A 398 -15.39 -12.12 3.70
CA GLY A 398 -15.08 -12.46 2.30
C GLY A 398 -13.65 -12.07 1.90
N LEU A 399 -13.19 -10.90 2.36
CA LEU A 399 -11.83 -10.41 2.12
C LEU A 399 -10.77 -11.19 2.90
N GLU A 400 -11.00 -11.44 4.19
CA GLU A 400 -10.12 -12.24 5.04
C GLU A 400 -9.90 -13.63 4.46
N TYR A 401 -10.95 -14.27 3.96
CA TYR A 401 -10.85 -15.59 3.32
C TYR A 401 -9.88 -15.58 2.12
N ILE A 402 -10.03 -14.63 1.19
CA ILE A 402 -9.18 -14.57 -0.01
C ILE A 402 -7.74 -14.08 0.28
N HIS A 403 -7.52 -13.37 1.40
CA HIS A 403 -6.20 -12.87 1.79
C HIS A 403 -5.40 -13.89 2.61
N GLU A 404 -6.04 -14.56 3.57
CA GLU A 404 -5.36 -15.33 4.61
C GLU A 404 -5.62 -16.85 4.52
N HIS A 405 -6.70 -17.27 3.88
CA HIS A 405 -7.19 -18.66 3.96
C HIS A 405 -7.20 -19.41 2.62
N THR A 406 -6.71 -18.79 1.54
CA THR A 406 -6.62 -19.41 0.22
C THR A 406 -5.17 -19.61 -0.21
N VAL A 407 -4.92 -20.67 -0.98
CA VAL A 407 -3.61 -20.92 -1.60
C VAL A 407 -3.82 -21.22 -3.09
N PRO A 408 -3.25 -20.41 -4.00
CA PRO A 408 -2.51 -19.16 -3.75
C PRO A 408 -3.41 -18.05 -3.16
N LEU A 409 -2.80 -17.02 -2.55
CA LEU A 409 -3.56 -15.88 -2.02
C LEU A 409 -4.03 -14.94 -3.14
N TYR A 410 -5.20 -14.34 -2.97
CA TYR A 410 -5.85 -13.50 -3.99
C TYR A 410 -6.04 -12.07 -3.49
N ILE A 411 -5.64 -11.09 -4.29
CA ILE A 411 -5.86 -9.66 -4.01
C ILE A 411 -6.86 -9.13 -5.02
N HIS A 412 -8.02 -8.66 -4.55
CA HIS A 412 -9.18 -8.29 -5.38
C HIS A 412 -8.93 -7.02 -6.20
N ARG A 413 -8.31 -5.99 -5.60
CA ARG A 413 -7.90 -4.69 -6.17
C ARG A 413 -9.02 -3.76 -6.68
N ASP A 414 -10.29 -4.09 -6.45
CA ASP A 414 -11.42 -3.25 -6.86
C ASP A 414 -12.61 -3.31 -5.89
N ILE A 415 -12.30 -3.28 -4.60
CA ILE A 415 -13.32 -3.22 -3.55
C ILE A 415 -13.96 -1.83 -3.54
N LYS A 416 -15.29 -1.82 -3.66
CA LYS A 416 -16.14 -0.62 -3.63
C LYS A 416 -17.58 -1.00 -3.34
N SER A 417 -18.42 -0.07 -2.87
CA SER A 417 -19.83 -0.34 -2.57
C SER A 417 -20.65 -0.84 -3.76
N ALA A 418 -20.23 -0.56 -5.00
CA ALA A 418 -20.89 -1.09 -6.20
C ALA A 418 -20.57 -2.59 -6.47
N ASN A 419 -19.48 -3.10 -5.90
CA ASN A 419 -19.03 -4.49 -6.04
C ASN A 419 -19.37 -5.33 -4.80
N ILE A 420 -20.15 -4.79 -3.86
CA ILE A 420 -20.69 -5.51 -2.71
C ILE A 420 -22.17 -5.70 -2.96
N LEU A 421 -22.59 -6.93 -3.23
CA LEU A 421 -23.98 -7.30 -3.47
C LEU A 421 -24.65 -7.74 -2.17
N ILE A 422 -25.96 -7.56 -2.10
CA ILE A 422 -26.78 -7.83 -0.91
C ILE A 422 -27.83 -8.88 -1.26
N ASP A 423 -27.81 -10.02 -0.58
CA ASP A 423 -28.78 -11.08 -0.81
C ASP A 423 -30.14 -10.79 -0.17
N LYS A 424 -31.14 -11.64 -0.43
CA LYS A 424 -32.49 -11.54 0.15
C LYS A 424 -32.55 -11.46 1.68
N ASN A 425 -31.55 -12.00 2.38
CA ASN A 425 -31.44 -11.99 3.84
C ASN A 425 -30.59 -10.82 4.35
N PHE A 426 -30.13 -9.97 3.43
CA PHE A 426 -29.28 -8.83 3.66
C PHE A 426 -27.87 -9.16 4.15
N HIS A 427 -27.38 -10.34 3.78
CA HIS A 427 -25.97 -10.66 3.86
C HIS A 427 -25.22 -10.10 2.66
N ALA A 428 -23.99 -9.65 2.91
CA ALA A 428 -23.15 -9.09 1.87
C ALA A 428 -22.29 -10.14 1.17
N LYS A 429 -22.13 -10.00 -0.15
CA LYS A 429 -21.28 -10.81 -1.02
C LYS A 429 -20.39 -9.93 -1.88
N VAL A 430 -19.08 -10.15 -1.82
CA VAL A 430 -18.10 -9.44 -2.67
C VAL A 430 -18.11 -10.03 -4.08
N ALA A 431 -18.14 -9.15 -5.09
CA ALA A 431 -18.29 -9.47 -6.50
C ALA A 431 -17.23 -8.77 -7.38
N ASP A 432 -17.17 -9.15 -8.65
CA ASP A 432 -16.32 -8.56 -9.71
C ASP A 432 -14.82 -8.79 -9.55
N PHE A 433 -14.41 -10.05 -9.77
CA PHE A 433 -13.01 -10.47 -9.63
C PHE A 433 -12.16 -10.22 -10.87
N GLY A 434 -12.65 -9.47 -11.87
CA GLY A 434 -11.96 -9.23 -13.15
C GLY A 434 -10.60 -8.55 -13.02
N LEU A 435 -10.36 -7.81 -11.92
CA LEU A 435 -9.08 -7.18 -11.61
C LEU A 435 -8.25 -7.95 -10.57
N THR A 436 -8.67 -9.14 -10.15
CA THR A 436 -7.96 -9.90 -9.12
C THR A 436 -6.56 -10.31 -9.58
N LYS A 437 -5.59 -10.29 -8.67
CA LYS A 437 -4.23 -10.78 -8.92
C LYS A 437 -3.89 -11.92 -7.98
N LEU A 438 -3.28 -12.94 -8.57
CA LEU A 438 -2.65 -14.07 -7.89
C LEU A 438 -1.24 -13.69 -7.45
N THR A 439 -0.90 -13.96 -6.19
CA THR A 439 0.46 -13.80 -5.68
C THR A 439 0.88 -15.03 -4.90
N GLU A 440 2.06 -15.57 -5.21
CA GLU A 440 2.68 -16.62 -4.39
C GLU A 440 3.33 -15.98 -3.16
N VAL A 441 3.22 -16.64 -2.01
CA VAL A 441 3.90 -16.26 -0.78
C VAL A 441 5.41 -16.28 -1.03
N GLY A 442 6.07 -15.11 -0.98
CA GLY A 442 7.54 -15.00 -1.02
C GLY A 442 8.17 -14.35 -2.26
N ASN A 443 7.41 -13.92 -3.28
CA ASN A 443 7.98 -13.17 -4.42
C ASN A 443 7.53 -11.70 -4.45
N SER A 444 8.44 -10.80 -4.10
CA SER A 444 8.24 -9.36 -4.16
C SER A 444 8.42 -8.78 -5.57
N SER A 445 7.46 -7.93 -5.93
CA SER A 445 7.62 -6.71 -6.74
C SER A 445 8.22 -6.82 -8.14
N LEU A 446 7.36 -7.14 -9.12
CA LEU A 446 7.44 -6.51 -10.45
C LEU A 446 6.39 -5.39 -10.53
N PRO A 447 6.74 -4.19 -11.06
CA PRO A 447 5.77 -3.12 -11.27
C PRO A 447 4.67 -3.64 -12.20
N THR A 448 3.44 -3.63 -11.70
CA THR A 448 2.28 -4.13 -12.44
C THR A 448 1.47 -2.94 -12.93
N ARG A 449 0.71 -3.10 -14.03
CA ARG A 449 -0.23 -2.09 -14.52
C ARG A 449 -1.14 -1.63 -13.36
N LEU A 450 -1.17 -0.32 -13.10
CA LEU A 450 -2.06 0.29 -12.12
C LEU A 450 -3.52 0.08 -12.55
N VAL A 451 -4.31 -0.57 -11.70
CA VAL A 451 -5.74 -0.86 -11.91
C VAL A 451 -6.51 -0.68 -10.60
N GLY A 452 -7.78 -0.28 -10.67
CA GLY A 452 -8.68 -0.07 -9.53
C GLY A 452 -9.51 1.21 -9.68
N THR A 453 -10.55 1.35 -8.85
CA THR A 453 -11.46 2.52 -8.89
C THR A 453 -10.89 3.72 -8.12
N PHE A 454 -10.86 4.91 -8.75
CA PHE A 454 -10.41 6.16 -8.12
C PHE A 454 -11.27 6.52 -6.89
N GLY A 455 -10.62 6.98 -5.81
CA GLY A 455 -11.26 7.23 -4.51
C GLY A 455 -11.21 6.05 -3.53
N TYR A 456 -11.03 4.81 -4.03
CA TYR A 456 -10.83 3.60 -3.22
C TYR A 456 -9.37 3.13 -3.22
N MET A 457 -8.53 3.73 -4.06
CA MET A 457 -7.14 3.32 -4.24
C MET A 457 -6.23 3.94 -3.17
N PRO A 458 -5.39 3.13 -2.48
CA PRO A 458 -4.42 3.67 -1.52
C PRO A 458 -3.33 4.51 -2.20
N PRO A 459 -2.83 5.56 -1.54
CA PRO A 459 -1.82 6.46 -2.10
C PRO A 459 -0.51 5.75 -2.41
N GLU A 460 -0.07 4.80 -1.59
CA GLU A 460 1.15 4.03 -1.81
C GLU A 460 1.08 3.13 -3.05
N TYR A 461 -0.09 2.56 -3.34
CA TYR A 461 -0.30 1.76 -4.56
C TYR A 461 -0.37 2.67 -5.80
N ALA A 462 -1.02 3.84 -5.69
CA ALA A 462 -1.06 4.83 -6.75
C ALA A 462 0.33 5.44 -7.07
N GLN A 463 1.18 5.62 -6.07
CA GLN A 463 2.49 6.26 -6.19
C GLN A 463 3.61 5.30 -6.57
N TYR A 464 3.64 4.10 -5.98
CA TYR A 464 4.76 3.17 -6.11
C TYR A 464 4.40 1.85 -6.81
N GLY A 465 3.11 1.55 -7.00
CA GLY A 465 2.65 0.33 -7.68
C GLY A 465 2.86 -0.96 -6.88
N THR A 466 3.12 -0.86 -5.56
CA THR A 466 3.30 -2.02 -4.67
C THR A 466 1.99 -2.76 -4.48
N ILE A 467 1.96 -4.07 -4.72
CA ILE A 467 0.77 -4.91 -4.57
C ILE A 467 0.85 -5.72 -3.29
N SER A 468 -0.17 -5.58 -2.43
CA SER A 468 -0.37 -6.40 -1.23
C SER A 468 -1.86 -6.46 -0.87
N PRO A 469 -2.28 -7.41 0.00
CA PRO A 469 -3.65 -7.45 0.54
C PRO A 469 -4.11 -6.13 1.18
N LYS A 470 -3.17 -5.30 1.65
CA LYS A 470 -3.46 -3.98 2.25
C LYS A 470 -4.18 -3.02 1.30
N ILE A 471 -4.09 -3.24 -0.02
CA ILE A 471 -4.84 -2.46 -1.01
C ILE A 471 -6.34 -2.60 -0.78
N ASP A 472 -6.81 -3.84 -0.65
CA ASP A 472 -8.22 -4.14 -0.43
C ASP A 472 -8.68 -3.67 0.94
N VAL A 473 -7.80 -3.73 1.96
CA VAL A 473 -8.08 -3.21 3.30
C VAL A 473 -8.32 -1.70 3.29
N TYR A 474 -7.50 -0.93 2.57
CA TYR A 474 -7.72 0.52 2.41
C TYR A 474 -9.05 0.81 1.72
N ALA A 475 -9.31 0.13 0.59
CA ALA A 475 -10.53 0.28 -0.18
C ALA A 475 -11.78 -0.09 0.65
N PHE A 476 -11.69 -1.15 1.46
CA PHE A 476 -12.74 -1.54 2.40
C PHE A 476 -12.96 -0.49 3.50
N GLY A 477 -11.90 0.17 3.99
CA GLY A 477 -12.02 1.33 4.88
C GLY A 477 -12.85 2.47 4.27
N VAL A 478 -12.70 2.72 2.97
CA VAL A 478 -13.55 3.68 2.23
C VAL A 478 -15.00 3.21 2.21
N VAL A 479 -15.26 1.92 1.96
CA VAL A 479 -16.61 1.34 2.02
C VAL A 479 -17.25 1.49 3.40
N ILE A 480 -16.49 1.31 4.49
CA ILE A 480 -16.99 1.55 5.85
C ILE A 480 -17.43 3.00 6.01
N TYR A 481 -16.68 3.96 5.48
CA TYR A 481 -17.07 5.35 5.52
C TYR A 481 -18.34 5.64 4.68
N GLU A 482 -18.52 4.98 3.55
CA GLU A 482 -19.79 5.03 2.81
C GLU A 482 -20.94 4.40 3.60
N LEU A 483 -20.72 3.27 4.29
CA LEU A 483 -21.72 2.67 5.18
C LEU A 483 -22.12 3.59 6.32
N ILE A 484 -21.19 4.38 6.87
CA ILE A 484 -21.50 5.34 7.95
C ILE A 484 -22.24 6.56 7.42
N SER A 485 -21.76 7.14 6.31
CA SER A 485 -22.21 8.45 5.82
C SER A 485 -23.31 8.40 4.77
N ALA A 486 -23.48 7.27 4.10
CA ALA A 486 -24.23 7.11 2.84
C ALA A 486 -23.75 8.03 1.69
N MET A 487 -22.60 8.70 1.82
CA MET A 487 -22.04 9.56 0.78
C MET A 487 -21.22 8.76 -0.24
N GLU A 488 -20.92 9.35 -1.40
CA GLU A 488 -20.01 8.74 -2.39
C GLU A 488 -18.55 8.96 -2.00
N ALA A 489 -17.71 7.93 -2.21
CA ALA A 489 -16.25 8.00 -1.97
C ALA A 489 -15.59 9.26 -2.55
N VAL A 490 -16.12 9.79 -3.67
CA VAL A 490 -15.74 11.08 -4.25
C VAL A 490 -16.97 11.97 -4.31
N VAL A 491 -17.03 13.03 -3.50
CA VAL A 491 -18.16 13.98 -3.50
C VAL A 491 -17.88 15.06 -4.54
N LYS A 492 -18.68 15.09 -5.62
CA LYS A 492 -18.67 16.18 -6.59
C LYS A 492 -19.52 17.33 -6.05
N THR A 493 -18.89 18.42 -5.60
CA THR A 493 -19.61 19.66 -5.27
C THR A 493 -20.14 20.30 -6.55
N THR A 494 -21.41 20.69 -6.55
CA THR A 494 -22.11 21.26 -7.71
C THR A 494 -21.70 22.69 -8.06
N GLU A 495 -20.60 23.20 -7.50
CA GLU A 495 -19.92 24.41 -7.92
C GLU A 495 -18.43 24.05 -8.09
N ASN A 496 -17.91 24.19 -9.32
CA ASN A 496 -16.56 23.82 -9.75
C ASN A 496 -16.16 22.33 -9.63
N ILE A 497 -15.98 21.68 -10.79
CA ILE A 497 -15.50 20.29 -10.94
C ILE A 497 -14.06 20.08 -10.41
N ALA A 498 -13.35 21.14 -10.00
CA ALA A 498 -12.00 21.07 -9.45
C ALA A 498 -11.92 20.73 -7.94
N GLU A 499 -13.02 20.81 -7.18
CA GLU A 499 -13.04 20.50 -5.74
C GLU A 499 -13.74 19.18 -5.40
N SER A 500 -13.41 18.09 -6.12
CA SER A 500 -13.88 16.77 -5.70
C SER A 500 -13.17 16.34 -4.42
N ARG A 501 -13.79 16.55 -3.25
CA ARG A 501 -13.23 16.10 -1.96
C ARG A 501 -13.61 14.63 -1.74
N GLY A 502 -12.62 13.81 -1.37
CA GLY A 502 -12.85 12.43 -0.96
C GLY A 502 -13.62 12.36 0.36
N LEU A 503 -14.43 11.33 0.54
CA LEU A 503 -15.31 11.13 1.69
C LEU A 503 -14.53 11.07 3.04
N ILE A 504 -13.29 10.57 3.00
CA ILE A 504 -12.33 10.64 4.11
C ILE A 504 -12.11 12.09 4.55
N ALA A 505 -11.79 12.99 3.62
CA ALA A 505 -11.53 14.41 3.91
C ALA A 505 -12.78 15.12 4.47
N LEU A 506 -13.99 14.73 4.05
CA LEU A 506 -15.25 15.28 4.56
C LEU A 506 -15.64 14.75 5.94
N MET A 507 -15.37 13.47 6.25
CA MET A 507 -15.64 12.90 7.56
C MET A 507 -14.72 13.46 8.66
N PHE A 508 -13.44 13.72 8.34
CA PHE A 508 -12.54 14.47 9.23
C PHE A 508 -13.07 15.88 9.55
N LEU A 509 -13.77 16.52 8.60
CA LEU A 509 -14.41 17.82 8.79
C LEU A 509 -15.76 17.74 9.54
N CYS A 510 -16.52 16.65 9.40
CA CYS A 510 -17.87 16.50 9.97
C CYS A 510 -17.87 15.95 11.42
N SER A 511 -16.92 15.07 11.76
CA SER A 511 -16.73 14.57 13.13
C SER A 511 -16.30 15.67 14.11
N SER A 512 -15.90 16.84 13.59
CA SER A 512 -15.43 18.01 14.35
C SER A 512 -16.55 18.94 14.87
N ARG A 513 -17.85 18.61 14.69
CA ARG A 513 -18.95 19.55 15.00
C ARG A 513 -19.95 19.16 16.10
N ARG A 514 -19.86 18.01 16.78
CA ARG A 514 -20.90 17.59 17.77
C ARG A 514 -20.44 16.96 19.09
N ILE A 515 -19.22 17.22 19.56
CA ILE A 515 -18.86 17.06 20.98
C ILE A 515 -18.16 18.35 21.42
N LYS A 516 -18.74 19.05 22.40
CA LYS A 516 -18.12 20.24 23.00
C LYS A 516 -16.83 19.82 23.72
N LEU A 517 -15.78 20.59 23.42
CA LEU A 517 -14.56 20.91 24.17
C LEU A 517 -14.36 20.05 25.42
N GLU A 518 -13.41 19.12 25.36
CA GLU A 518 -12.63 18.49 26.46
C GLU A 518 -12.12 17.11 25.97
N LEU A 519 -12.86 16.38 25.12
CA LEU A 519 -12.39 15.09 24.56
C LEU A 519 -11.82 15.16 23.13
N VAL A 520 -12.06 16.26 22.41
CA VAL A 520 -11.47 16.53 21.08
C VAL A 520 -9.95 16.72 21.19
N PHE A 521 -9.46 17.16 22.35
CA PHE A 521 -8.02 17.30 22.59
C PHE A 521 -7.32 15.95 22.81
N ILE A 522 -8.02 14.90 23.27
CA ILE A 522 -7.41 13.60 23.58
C ILE A 522 -7.45 12.64 22.37
N VAL A 523 -8.48 12.72 21.52
CA VAL A 523 -8.57 11.82 20.34
C VAL A 523 -7.88 12.39 19.09
N LEU A 524 -7.78 13.72 18.92
CA LEU A 524 -6.89 14.30 17.89
C LEU A 524 -5.40 14.18 18.25
N LEU A 525 -5.06 13.96 19.53
CA LEU A 525 -3.70 13.62 19.95
C LEU A 525 -3.32 12.15 19.64
N LEU A 526 -4.30 11.26 19.38
CA LEU A 526 -4.03 9.83 19.14
C LEU A 526 -4.17 9.37 17.68
N LEU A 527 -4.69 10.19 16.76
CA LEU A 527 -4.80 9.82 15.32
C LEU A 527 -3.82 10.52 14.36
N CYS A 528 -2.84 11.27 14.87
CA CYS A 528 -1.72 11.79 14.08
C CYS A 528 -0.34 11.31 14.55
N ILE A 529 -0.25 10.21 15.32
CA ILE A 529 1.02 9.54 15.59
C ILE A 529 0.97 8.16 14.92
N ARG A 530 1.54 8.03 13.71
CA ARG A 530 2.35 6.83 13.51
C ARG A 530 3.47 6.97 14.53
N ARG A 531 3.62 6.00 15.43
CA ARG A 531 4.95 5.67 15.94
C ARG A 531 5.73 5.21 14.71
N GLY A 532 6.29 6.16 13.97
CA GLY A 532 7.68 6.00 13.61
C GLY A 532 8.40 6.19 14.93
N GLU A 533 9.03 5.15 15.44
CA GLU A 533 10.21 5.42 16.25
C GLU A 533 11.11 6.27 15.36
N ALA A 534 11.29 7.53 15.76
CA ALA A 534 12.19 8.42 15.06
C ALA A 534 13.58 7.95 15.42
N GLU A 535 14.05 6.92 14.71
CA GLU A 535 15.41 6.47 14.91
C GLU A 535 16.32 7.63 14.49
N CYS A 536 17.07 8.19 15.44
CA CYS A 536 18.08 9.16 15.09
C CYS A 536 19.14 8.42 14.24
N SER A 537 19.55 9.01 13.12
CA SER A 537 20.53 8.38 12.23
C SER A 537 21.90 9.04 12.33
N LYS A 538 21.95 10.33 12.68
CA LYS A 538 23.18 11.13 12.88
C LYS A 538 22.95 12.27 13.86
N GLY A 539 23.93 12.50 14.73
CA GLY A 539 24.03 13.68 15.59
C GLY A 539 24.62 14.91 14.90
N CYS A 540 24.88 15.98 15.67
CA CYS A 540 25.55 17.19 15.21
C CYS A 540 26.73 17.57 16.13
N ASN A 541 27.78 18.10 15.50
CA ASN A 541 29.03 18.42 16.19
C ASN A 541 28.92 19.59 17.19
N LEU A 542 27.84 20.38 17.12
CA LEU A 542 27.65 21.55 17.98
C LEU A 542 26.16 21.73 18.32
N ALA A 543 25.87 21.64 19.61
CA ALA A 543 24.65 22.00 20.30
C ALA A 543 24.99 22.87 21.52
N MET A 544 23.98 23.51 22.13
CA MET A 544 24.17 24.48 23.19
C MET A 544 23.27 24.17 24.39
N ALA A 545 23.77 24.29 25.61
CA ALA A 545 22.99 24.18 26.85
C ALA A 545 22.94 25.54 27.54
N SER A 546 21.74 26.03 27.87
CA SER A 546 21.57 27.25 28.67
C SER A 546 21.64 26.91 30.16
N TYR A 547 22.86 26.87 30.69
CA TYR A 547 23.14 26.53 32.08
C TYR A 547 22.88 27.72 33.01
N PHE A 548 22.26 27.43 34.15
CA PHE A 548 21.94 28.44 35.16
C PHE A 548 22.96 28.38 36.31
N VAL A 549 23.72 29.46 36.50
CA VAL A 549 24.80 29.49 37.50
C VAL A 549 24.23 29.59 38.91
N LEU A 550 24.39 28.53 39.69
CA LEU A 550 23.94 28.45 41.09
C LEU A 550 24.93 29.12 42.05
N GLN A 551 24.43 29.56 43.20
CA GLN A 551 25.22 30.27 44.21
C GLN A 551 26.42 29.42 44.67
N GLY A 552 27.64 29.97 44.54
CA GLY A 552 28.88 29.28 44.89
C GLY A 552 29.51 28.44 43.76
N SER A 553 28.97 28.49 42.53
CA SER A 553 29.58 27.89 41.34
C SER A 553 30.38 28.92 40.55
N ASP A 554 31.62 28.59 40.18
CA ASP A 554 32.44 29.38 39.25
C ASP A 554 32.54 28.68 37.88
N LEU A 555 33.14 29.35 36.90
CA LEU A 555 33.25 28.81 35.55
C LEU A 555 34.17 27.58 35.48
N THR A 556 35.10 27.44 36.42
CA THR A 556 36.00 26.28 36.54
C THR A 556 35.22 25.03 36.95
N ASN A 557 34.31 25.16 37.91
CA ASN A 557 33.43 24.06 38.34
C ASN A 557 32.52 23.61 37.20
N ILE A 558 31.96 24.56 36.45
CA ILE A 558 31.09 24.28 35.31
C ILE A 558 31.88 23.64 34.15
N SER A 559 33.08 24.16 33.88
CA SER A 559 34.02 23.62 32.88
C SER A 559 34.33 22.15 33.15
N ASN A 560 34.57 21.78 34.42
CA ASN A 560 34.81 20.40 34.83
C ASN A 560 33.57 19.52 34.66
N ILE A 561 32.37 19.99 35.04
CA ILE A 561 31.12 19.21 34.93
C ILE A 561 30.79 18.89 33.47
N PHE A 562 30.92 19.86 32.56
CA PHE A 562 30.62 19.67 31.14
C PHE A 562 31.81 19.19 30.32
N SER A 563 32.97 18.97 30.94
CA SER A 563 34.22 18.59 30.27
C SER A 563 34.56 19.51 29.09
N LYS A 564 34.41 20.82 29.28
CA LYS A 564 34.66 21.86 28.27
C LYS A 564 35.63 22.88 28.80
N GLU A 565 36.70 23.16 28.06
CA GLU A 565 37.67 24.18 28.48
C GLU A 565 37.01 25.57 28.53
N ILE A 566 37.39 26.40 29.50
CA ILE A 566 36.85 27.77 29.64
C ILE A 566 36.97 28.58 28.33
N LYS A 567 38.06 28.39 27.58
CA LYS A 567 38.29 29.03 26.27
C LYS A 567 37.26 28.64 25.20
N GLU A 568 36.59 27.49 25.35
CA GLU A 568 35.53 27.02 24.46
C GLU A 568 34.16 27.56 24.87
N ILE A 569 33.96 27.88 26.16
CA ILE A 569 32.68 28.39 26.69
C ILE A 569 32.55 29.90 26.49
N LEU A 570 33.63 30.67 26.72
CA LEU A 570 33.60 32.14 26.67
C LEU A 570 33.13 32.76 25.33
N PRO A 571 33.45 32.20 24.14
CA PRO A 571 33.00 32.77 22.86
C PRO A 571 31.47 32.89 22.72
N TYR A 572 30.72 32.06 23.44
CA TYR A 572 29.26 32.03 23.43
C TYR A 572 28.62 32.87 24.54
N ASN A 573 29.43 33.49 25.41
CA ASN A 573 29.01 34.21 26.60
C ASN A 573 29.72 35.56 26.71
N LYS A 574 29.48 36.44 25.73
CA LYS A 574 30.21 37.71 25.57
C LYS A 574 30.02 38.70 26.73
N ASP A 575 28.97 38.51 27.53
CA ASP A 575 28.66 39.37 28.67
C ASP A 575 29.48 39.00 29.93
N ILE A 576 30.19 37.87 29.93
CA ILE A 576 31.08 37.44 31.01
C ILE A 576 32.46 38.08 30.81
N LYS A 577 32.74 39.14 31.57
CA LYS A 577 34.01 39.89 31.51
C LYS A 577 35.10 39.34 32.41
N ASN A 578 34.75 38.58 33.46
CA ASN A 578 35.69 37.93 34.37
C ASN A 578 35.22 36.48 34.65
N PRO A 579 35.96 35.44 34.19
CA PRO A 579 35.55 34.03 34.33
C PRO A 579 35.54 33.53 35.79
N ASP A 580 36.24 34.23 36.70
CA ASP A 580 36.38 33.82 38.10
C ASP A 580 35.28 34.40 39.01
N ASN A 581 34.41 35.28 38.51
CA ASN A 581 33.35 35.91 39.31
C ASN A 581 32.07 36.11 38.49
N ILE A 582 31.28 35.04 38.36
CA ILE A 582 29.98 35.05 37.69
C ILE A 582 28.89 35.20 38.75
N LEU A 583 27.99 36.18 38.56
CA LEU A 583 26.88 36.41 39.48
C LEU A 583 25.94 35.20 39.48
N SER A 584 25.60 34.72 40.68
CA SER A 584 24.57 33.68 40.84
C SER A 584 23.26 34.13 40.19
N GLY A 585 22.65 33.23 39.44
CA GLY A 585 21.45 33.50 38.66
C GLY A 585 21.69 33.94 37.22
N THR A 586 22.95 34.06 36.79
CA THR A 586 23.29 34.33 35.38
C THR A 586 23.08 33.07 34.55
N ARG A 587 22.50 33.20 33.35
CA ARG A 587 22.46 32.12 32.35
C ARG A 587 23.69 32.19 31.45
N ILE A 588 24.32 31.04 31.25
CA ILE A 588 25.48 30.90 30.37
C ILE A 588 25.24 29.77 29.38
N ASN A 589 25.67 29.94 28.14
CA ASN A 589 25.52 28.95 27.09
C ASN A 589 26.77 28.09 26.97
N ILE A 590 26.63 26.78 27.14
CA ILE A 590 27.73 25.81 27.12
C ILE A 590 27.65 25.00 25.82
N PRO A 591 28.68 25.00 24.97
CA PRO A 591 28.70 24.21 23.74
C PRO A 591 29.04 22.74 24.03
N PHE A 592 28.33 21.81 23.40
CA PHE A 592 28.63 20.38 23.47
C PHE A 592 28.24 19.68 22.15
N SER A 593 28.72 18.45 21.91
CA SER A 593 28.27 17.66 20.76
C SER A 593 26.94 16.99 21.08
N CYS A 594 26.10 16.79 20.09
CA CYS A 594 24.82 16.12 20.26
C CYS A 594 24.85 14.84 19.44
N ASP A 595 24.78 13.69 20.10
CA ASP A 595 24.98 12.38 19.49
C ASP A 595 23.65 11.64 19.39
N CYS A 596 23.56 10.68 18.48
CA CYS A 596 22.43 9.78 18.45
C CYS A 596 22.71 8.60 19.39
N ILE A 597 22.05 8.57 20.54
CA ILE A 597 22.27 7.57 21.58
C ILE A 597 21.35 6.38 21.30
N ASN A 598 21.97 5.20 21.11
CA ASN A 598 21.31 3.91 20.87
C ASN A 598 20.38 3.83 19.64
N GLY A 599 20.39 4.84 18.77
CA GLY A 599 19.46 4.91 17.64
C GLY A 599 18.13 5.57 17.99
N ASP A 600 17.87 5.90 19.26
CA ASP A 600 16.52 6.24 19.74
C ASP A 600 16.29 7.75 19.91
N PHE A 601 17.29 8.49 20.42
CA PHE A 601 17.15 9.93 20.65
C PHE A 601 18.49 10.68 20.57
N LEU A 602 18.40 12.00 20.36
CA LEU A 602 19.54 12.90 20.32
C LEU A 602 19.92 13.34 21.74
N GLY A 603 21.13 13.03 22.18
CA GLY A 603 21.59 13.36 23.52
C GLY A 603 23.12 13.40 23.61
N HIS A 604 23.62 13.87 24.74
CA HIS A 604 25.04 13.73 25.08
C HIS A 604 25.19 13.25 26.51
N THR A 605 26.09 12.31 26.73
CA THR A 605 26.35 11.72 28.05
C THR A 605 27.65 12.27 28.60
N PHE A 606 27.53 13.07 29.67
CA PHE A 606 28.66 13.57 30.45
C PHE A 606 29.02 12.57 31.55
N THR A 607 30.26 12.60 32.03
CA THR A 607 30.69 11.81 33.20
C THR A 607 30.78 12.73 34.42
N TYR A 608 30.05 12.39 35.48
CA TYR A 608 30.06 13.13 36.75
C TYR A 608 30.60 12.25 37.87
N THR A 609 31.53 12.75 38.68
CA THR A 609 32.00 12.01 39.86
C THR A 609 31.19 12.42 41.09
N THR A 610 30.46 11.45 41.66
CA THR A 610 29.56 11.66 42.79
C THR A 610 30.30 12.22 44.00
N GLN A 611 29.63 13.04 44.79
CA GLN A 611 30.13 13.60 46.04
C GLN A 611 29.33 13.03 47.22
N PHE A 612 29.86 13.23 48.44
CA PHE A 612 29.23 12.73 49.65
C PHE A 612 27.75 13.13 49.78
N GLY A 613 26.85 12.15 49.76
CA GLY A 613 25.41 12.35 49.95
C GLY A 613 24.64 12.82 48.71
N ASP A 614 25.24 12.66 47.52
CA ASP A 614 24.56 12.87 46.25
C ASP A 614 23.43 11.86 46.03
N THR A 615 22.34 12.34 45.46
CA THR A 615 21.28 11.53 44.86
C THR A 615 21.11 11.96 43.41
N TYR A 616 20.51 11.13 42.57
CA TYR A 616 20.30 11.49 41.16
C TYR A 616 19.51 12.79 41.00
N GLU A 617 18.53 13.05 41.88
CA GLU A 617 17.74 14.29 41.89
C GLU A 617 18.61 15.49 42.30
N LYS A 618 19.48 15.34 43.30
CA LYS A 618 20.43 16.40 43.67
C LYS A 618 21.42 16.70 42.54
N ILE A 619 21.91 15.67 41.86
CA ILE A 619 22.86 15.80 40.73
C ILE A 619 22.19 16.52 39.55
N ALA A 620 20.96 16.14 39.20
CA ALA A 620 20.19 16.80 38.15
C ALA A 620 19.89 18.27 38.48
N ALA A 621 19.45 18.55 39.72
CA ALA A 621 19.00 19.88 40.11
C ALA A 621 20.14 20.86 40.40
N ARG A 622 21.29 20.38 40.91
CA ARG A 622 22.41 21.23 41.32
C ARG A 622 23.54 21.24 40.27
N PRO A 623 24.43 20.22 40.16
CA PRO A 623 25.48 20.19 39.15
C PRO A 623 25.04 20.43 37.70
N PHE A 624 23.87 19.91 37.30
CA PHE A 624 23.37 20.05 35.93
C PHE A 624 22.24 21.09 35.79
N ALA A 625 21.91 21.83 36.85
CA ALA A 625 20.93 22.92 36.84
C ALA A 625 19.63 22.62 36.07
N ASN A 626 19.05 21.43 36.28
CA ASN A 626 17.84 20.92 35.62
C ASN A 626 17.92 20.72 34.10
N LEU A 627 19.13 20.65 33.51
CA LEU A 627 19.32 20.23 32.10
C LEU A 627 19.01 18.74 31.87
N THR A 628 18.83 17.99 32.94
CA THR A 628 18.43 16.58 32.98
C THR A 628 17.56 16.34 34.22
N THR A 629 17.12 15.11 34.44
CA THR A 629 16.29 14.73 35.60
C THR A 629 16.87 13.50 36.30
N GLY A 630 16.51 13.29 37.57
CA GLY A 630 16.99 12.14 38.34
C GLY A 630 16.65 10.79 37.69
N ASP A 631 15.46 10.66 37.09
CA ASP A 631 15.03 9.45 36.37
C ASP A 631 15.87 9.20 35.12
N TRP A 632 16.21 10.24 34.38
CA TRP A 632 17.07 10.12 33.20
C TRP A 632 18.49 9.72 33.56
N ILE A 633 19.05 10.22 34.66
CA ILE A 633 20.36 9.79 35.16
C ILE A 633 20.29 8.33 35.62
N ARG A 634 19.24 7.95 36.34
CA ARG A 634 19.04 6.57 36.82
C ARG A 634 19.02 5.56 35.68
N ASN A 635 18.31 5.85 34.59
CA ASN A 635 18.12 4.91 33.48
C ASN A 635 19.41 4.55 32.72
N VAL A 636 20.49 5.34 32.90
CA VAL A 636 21.78 5.11 32.25
C VAL A 636 22.88 4.70 33.25
N ASN A 637 22.51 4.42 34.51
CA ASN A 637 23.43 3.97 35.56
C ASN A 637 22.89 2.75 36.31
N ILE A 638 23.81 2.00 36.93
CA ILE A 638 23.51 0.71 37.57
C ILE A 638 23.33 0.79 39.09
N TYR A 639 23.44 1.99 39.70
CA TYR A 639 23.36 2.15 41.15
C TYR A 639 21.92 2.46 41.61
N ASP A 640 21.54 1.89 42.76
CA ASP A 640 20.21 2.01 43.36
C ASP A 640 19.86 3.46 43.74
N GLN A 641 18.58 3.84 43.60
CA GLN A 641 18.08 5.21 43.80
C GLN A 641 18.35 5.78 45.20
N PHE A 642 18.54 4.93 46.22
CA PHE A 642 18.82 5.35 47.59
C PHE A 642 20.27 5.07 48.03
N ARG A 643 21.10 4.47 47.16
CA ARG A 643 22.49 4.09 47.46
C ARG A 643 23.40 4.25 46.24
N ILE A 644 23.74 5.51 45.94
CA ILE A 644 24.83 5.85 45.01
C ILE A 644 26.13 5.92 45.83
N PRO A 645 27.19 5.17 45.48
CA PRO A 645 28.47 5.30 46.16
C PRO A 645 29.04 6.71 46.02
N ASP A 646 29.74 7.21 47.04
CA ASP A 646 30.42 8.50 46.98
C ASP A 646 31.72 8.37 46.18
N PHE A 647 32.11 9.44 45.47
CA PHE A 647 33.37 9.55 44.71
C PHE A 647 33.53 8.57 43.55
N VAL A 648 32.43 8.12 42.93
CA VAL A 648 32.44 7.25 41.74
C VAL A 648 31.93 7.98 40.50
N PRO A 649 32.48 7.69 39.30
CA PRO A 649 31.96 8.26 38.07
C PRO A 649 30.61 7.62 37.72
N ILE A 650 29.66 8.46 37.34
CA ILE A 650 28.34 8.10 36.81
C ILE A 650 28.07 8.84 35.50
N ASN A 651 27.20 8.28 34.67
CA ASN A 651 26.80 8.85 33.40
C ASN A 651 25.63 9.81 33.57
N VAL A 652 25.71 11.01 32.99
CA VAL A 652 24.63 12.01 33.06
C VAL A 652 24.27 12.44 31.65
N THR A 653 23.09 12.02 31.17
CA THR A 653 22.64 12.32 29.81
C THR A 653 21.79 13.58 29.77
N VAL A 654 22.13 14.50 28.86
CA VAL A 654 21.38 15.73 28.56
C VAL A 654 20.78 15.62 27.16
N ASN A 655 19.48 15.93 27.04
CA ASN A 655 18.77 15.88 25.76
C ASN A 655 19.11 17.10 24.91
N CYS A 656 19.30 16.89 23.61
CA CYS A 656 19.71 17.94 22.68
C CYS A 656 19.00 17.81 21.34
N SER A 657 19.07 18.88 20.54
CA SER A 657 18.49 18.90 19.20
C SER A 657 19.47 19.53 18.22
N CYS A 658 19.44 19.04 16.99
CA CYS A 658 20.29 19.49 15.90
C CYS A 658 19.49 20.36 14.93
N GLY A 659 20.04 21.51 14.53
CA GLY A 659 19.30 22.43 13.67
C GLY A 659 19.18 21.97 12.23
N ASP A 660 17.98 22.10 11.65
CA ASP A 660 17.70 21.76 10.25
C ASP A 660 17.61 23.03 9.37
N ARG A 661 18.61 23.17 8.48
CA ARG A 661 18.72 24.32 7.56
C ARG A 661 17.64 24.35 6.48
N SER A 662 16.89 23.25 6.30
CA SER A 662 15.77 23.16 5.36
C SER A 662 14.51 23.89 5.86
N ILE A 663 14.40 24.11 7.17
CA ILE A 663 13.27 24.77 7.83
C ILE A 663 13.52 26.28 7.96
N SER A 664 14.75 26.68 8.31
CA SER A 664 15.16 28.10 8.28
C SER A 664 16.66 28.25 8.07
N THR A 665 17.07 29.05 7.09
CA THR A 665 18.49 29.36 6.87
C THR A 665 19.06 30.34 7.91
N ALA A 666 18.21 30.94 8.76
CA ALA A 666 18.61 31.95 9.74
C ALA A 666 19.03 31.36 11.10
N TYR A 667 18.60 30.13 11.43
CA TYR A 667 18.80 29.47 12.72
C TYR A 667 19.43 28.10 12.49
N GLY A 668 20.72 27.95 12.82
CA GLY A 668 21.52 26.77 12.48
C GLY A 668 21.97 25.95 13.69
N LEU A 669 21.55 26.35 14.89
CA LEU A 669 21.90 25.80 16.20
C LEU A 669 20.65 25.84 17.09
N PHE A 670 20.49 24.88 17.99
CA PHE A 670 19.45 24.89 19.02
C PHE A 670 20.09 24.88 20.41
N THR A 671 19.50 25.64 21.31
CA THR A 671 19.90 25.71 22.72
C THR A 671 18.88 24.95 23.57
N THR A 672 19.33 23.92 24.27
CA THR A 672 18.54 23.24 25.32
C THR A 672 18.42 24.18 26.52
N TYR A 673 17.20 24.61 26.84
CA TYR A 673 16.91 25.63 27.83
C TYR A 673 15.97 25.09 28.92
N PRO A 674 16.42 24.96 30.19
CA PRO A 674 15.57 24.55 31.30
C PRO A 674 14.71 25.71 31.80
N LEU A 675 13.40 25.54 31.84
CA LEU A 675 12.43 26.53 32.33
C LEU A 675 12.54 26.71 33.85
N ARG A 676 12.27 27.93 34.31
CA ARG A 676 12.19 28.31 35.73
C ARG A 676 10.80 28.82 36.07
N PRO A 677 10.39 28.84 37.37
CA PRO A 677 9.06 29.30 37.80
C PRO A 677 8.62 30.66 37.25
N ASP A 678 9.57 31.57 37.02
CA ASP A 678 9.29 32.92 36.52
C ASP A 678 9.42 33.06 35.00
N ASP A 679 9.87 32.01 34.30
CA ASP A 679 9.96 32.03 32.85
C ASP A 679 8.54 31.94 32.25
N ASN A 680 8.31 32.65 31.14
CA ASN A 680 7.11 32.53 30.32
C ASN A 680 7.49 32.73 28.85
N LEU A 681 6.59 32.43 27.92
CA LEU A 681 6.90 32.44 26.49
C LEU A 681 7.47 33.79 26.04
N THR A 682 6.83 34.89 26.44
CA THR A 682 7.25 36.25 26.10
C THR A 682 8.64 36.55 26.65
N PHE A 683 8.91 36.17 27.89
CA PHE A 683 10.20 36.35 28.52
C PHE A 683 11.30 35.54 27.82
N VAL A 684 11.08 34.25 27.57
CA VAL A 684 12.07 33.37 26.92
C VAL A 684 12.32 33.81 25.46
N ALA A 685 11.28 34.24 24.75
CA ALA A 685 11.38 34.77 23.38
C ALA A 685 12.19 36.07 23.33
N ALA A 686 11.92 37.00 24.25
CA ALA A 686 12.64 38.26 24.36
C ALA A 686 14.11 38.04 24.74
N GLU A 687 14.38 37.22 25.76
CA GLU A 687 15.72 36.88 26.23
C GLU A 687 16.55 36.18 25.14
N SER A 688 15.92 35.32 24.36
CA SER A 688 16.58 34.55 23.31
C SER A 688 16.65 35.25 21.95
N GLY A 689 16.02 36.42 21.80
CA GLY A 689 15.98 37.20 20.56
C GLY A 689 15.25 36.50 19.41
N VAL A 690 14.24 35.68 19.73
CA VAL A 690 13.40 34.95 18.76
C VAL A 690 11.94 35.35 18.93
N SER A 691 11.13 35.29 17.87
CA SER A 691 9.70 35.59 18.04
C SER A 691 9.01 34.50 18.86
N GLU A 692 8.04 34.89 19.68
CA GLU A 692 7.21 33.96 20.45
C GLU A 692 6.59 32.89 19.56
N GLN A 693 6.12 33.30 18.39
CA GLN A 693 5.55 32.42 17.37
C GLN A 693 6.57 31.37 16.90
N LEU A 694 7.83 31.77 16.65
CA LEU A 694 8.88 30.83 16.25
C LEU A 694 9.23 29.88 17.40
N LEU A 695 9.30 30.38 18.63
CA LEU A 695 9.64 29.59 19.80
C LEU A 695 8.55 28.56 20.14
N GLN A 696 7.26 28.91 19.99
CA GLN A 696 6.13 28.00 20.11
C GLN A 696 6.07 26.97 18.98
N MET A 697 6.41 27.35 17.75
CA MET A 697 6.46 26.42 16.63
C MET A 697 7.48 25.29 16.83
N TYR A 698 8.61 25.58 17.48
CA TYR A 698 9.65 24.58 17.79
C TYR A 698 9.41 23.82 19.10
N ASN A 699 8.51 24.30 19.97
CA ASN A 699 8.12 23.64 21.22
C ASN A 699 6.58 23.51 21.29
N PRO A 700 5.95 22.81 20.34
CA PRO A 700 4.49 22.76 20.23
C PRO A 700 3.89 22.09 21.47
N GLY A 701 2.96 22.80 22.12
CA GLY A 701 2.24 22.29 23.30
C GLY A 701 3.00 22.40 24.63
N VAL A 702 4.21 22.99 24.66
CA VAL A 702 4.91 23.25 25.93
C VAL A 702 4.34 24.50 26.61
N ASP A 703 4.00 24.39 27.90
CA ASP A 703 3.66 25.52 28.75
C ASP A 703 4.93 26.14 29.32
N PHE A 704 5.36 27.26 28.71
CA PHE A 704 6.55 27.99 29.14
C PHE A 704 6.44 28.56 30.56
N SER A 705 5.23 28.61 31.15
CA SER A 705 4.97 29.09 32.51
C SER A 705 4.89 27.99 33.57
N GLN A 706 5.10 26.72 33.19
CA GLN A 706 5.04 25.56 34.08
C GLN A 706 6.15 25.54 35.14
N GLY A 707 7.19 26.36 34.94
CA GLY A 707 8.23 26.57 35.93
C GLY A 707 9.34 25.50 35.99
N SER A 708 9.24 24.47 35.16
CA SER A 708 10.19 23.37 35.06
C SER A 708 10.05 22.66 33.70
N GLY A 709 11.04 21.88 33.29
CA GLY A 709 11.08 21.19 31.98
C GLY A 709 12.05 21.85 30.98
N LEU A 710 12.29 21.19 29.86
CA LEU A 710 13.25 21.64 28.83
C LEU A 710 12.52 22.16 27.58
N VAL A 711 13.00 23.26 27.03
CA VAL A 711 12.60 23.80 25.72
C VAL A 711 13.81 23.99 24.82
N PHE A 712 13.62 23.85 23.52
CA PHE A 712 14.66 24.04 22.51
C PHE A 712 14.49 25.38 21.83
N VAL A 713 15.46 26.26 22.06
CA VAL A 713 15.43 27.63 21.56
C VAL A 713 16.29 27.72 20.27
N PRO A 714 15.74 28.15 19.12
CA PRO A 714 16.52 28.30 17.90
C PRO A 714 17.50 29.47 17.99
N ALA A 715 18.79 29.23 17.79
CA ALA A 715 19.84 30.25 17.86
C ALA A 715 20.34 30.63 16.46
N ARG A 716 20.47 31.94 16.19
CA ARG A 716 21.04 32.45 14.93
C ARG A 716 22.55 32.23 14.92
N GLY A 717 23.09 31.59 13.88
CA GLY A 717 24.53 31.30 13.74
C GLY A 717 25.44 32.51 13.52
N ARG A 718 24.98 33.76 13.73
CA ARG A 718 25.74 34.99 13.44
C ARG A 718 26.93 35.25 14.37
N ALA A 719 27.21 34.40 15.36
CA ALA A 719 28.39 34.53 16.21
C ALA A 719 29.66 33.85 15.66
N LEU A 720 29.58 33.01 14.62
CA LEU A 720 30.73 32.31 14.04
C LEU A 720 31.26 33.02 12.79
N GLN A 721 31.73 34.25 13.02
CA GLN A 721 32.70 34.88 12.13
C GLN A 721 33.99 35.10 12.90
N CYS A 722 34.69 34.00 13.21
CA CYS A 722 36.15 33.93 13.32
C CYS A 722 36.61 32.52 13.73
N HIS A 723 37.66 32.06 13.06
CA HIS A 723 38.48 30.86 13.31
C HIS A 723 37.83 29.48 13.05
N LEU A 724 38.10 28.92 11.86
CA LEU A 724 39.17 27.93 11.72
C LEU A 724 39.49 27.68 10.23
N LEU A 725 40.70 28.06 9.84
CA LEU A 725 41.43 27.62 8.67
C LEU A 725 42.02 26.22 8.96
N LEU A 726 41.94 25.30 7.99
CA LEU A 726 42.97 24.33 7.55
C LEU A 726 42.28 23.25 6.69
N SER A 727 42.44 23.33 5.37
CA SER A 727 43.50 22.70 4.56
C SER A 727 43.14 21.27 4.13
N PHE A 728 42.73 21.10 2.86
CA PHE A 728 43.16 19.97 2.04
C PHE A 728 43.29 20.38 0.57
N GLN A 729 44.22 19.71 -0.10
CA GLN A 729 45.00 20.10 -1.27
C GLN A 729 44.23 20.30 -2.58
N ALA A 730 44.88 21.07 -3.46
CA ALA A 730 44.52 21.29 -4.84
C ALA A 730 44.46 20.00 -5.69
N GLY A 731 43.45 19.93 -6.55
CA GLY A 731 43.58 19.45 -7.93
C GLY A 731 43.03 18.07 -8.26
N ILE A 732 41.87 18.04 -8.92
CA ILE A 732 41.71 17.42 -10.25
C ILE A 732 40.84 18.39 -11.07
N SER A 733 41.30 18.85 -12.24
CA SER A 733 40.55 19.79 -13.08
C SER A 733 39.26 19.16 -13.62
N GLY A 734 38.22 19.97 -13.87
CA GLY A 734 36.93 19.50 -14.41
C GLY A 734 37.03 18.74 -15.73
N GLY A 735 38.14 18.88 -16.47
CA GLY A 735 38.44 18.06 -17.65
C GLY A 735 38.76 16.60 -17.34
N ALA A 736 39.34 16.30 -16.19
CA ALA A 736 39.64 14.93 -15.77
C ALA A 736 38.43 14.20 -15.17
N ILE A 737 37.46 14.90 -14.58
CA ILE A 737 36.18 14.31 -14.13
C ILE A 737 35.29 13.99 -15.35
N ALA A 738 35.27 14.86 -16.36
CA ALA A 738 34.65 14.57 -17.66
C ALA A 738 35.37 13.42 -18.38
N GLY A 739 36.71 13.38 -18.33
CA GLY A 739 37.52 12.31 -18.89
C GLY A 739 37.31 10.93 -18.23
N ILE A 740 37.22 10.86 -16.90
CA ILE A 740 37.00 9.62 -16.15
C ILE A 740 35.58 9.08 -16.36
N SER A 741 34.58 9.98 -16.48
CA SER A 741 33.19 9.59 -16.75
C SER A 741 33.01 9.09 -18.19
N VAL A 742 33.66 9.74 -19.17
CA VAL A 742 33.66 9.30 -20.58
C VAL A 742 34.48 8.01 -20.74
N ALA A 743 35.62 7.87 -20.06
CA ALA A 743 36.42 6.65 -20.06
C ALA A 743 35.67 5.49 -19.41
N GLY A 744 34.96 5.72 -18.29
CA GLY A 744 34.16 4.69 -17.60
C GLY A 744 33.01 4.17 -18.46
N VAL A 745 32.27 5.06 -19.14
CA VAL A 745 31.20 4.66 -20.06
C VAL A 745 31.77 4.00 -21.32
N SER A 746 32.90 4.50 -21.84
CA SER A 746 33.58 3.89 -22.98
C SER A 746 34.10 2.50 -22.66
N VAL A 747 34.69 2.28 -21.48
CA VAL A 747 35.17 0.98 -21.00
C VAL A 747 34.00 0.04 -20.72
N ALA A 748 32.90 0.51 -20.14
CA ALA A 748 31.71 -0.31 -19.92
C ALA A 748 31.06 -0.76 -21.24
N LEU A 749 31.00 0.12 -22.25
CA LEU A 749 30.52 -0.21 -23.59
C LEU A 749 31.49 -1.12 -24.35
N LEU A 750 32.80 -0.94 -24.17
CA LEU A 750 33.83 -1.81 -24.74
C LEU A 750 33.78 -3.21 -24.09
N LEU A 751 33.57 -3.30 -22.77
CA LEU A 751 33.41 -4.55 -22.03
C LEU A 751 32.10 -5.25 -22.41
N MET A 752 30.99 -4.53 -22.59
CA MET A 752 29.76 -5.11 -23.15
C MET A 752 29.97 -5.60 -24.59
N GLY A 753 30.68 -4.85 -25.42
CA GLY A 753 31.05 -5.25 -26.77
C GLY A 753 31.93 -6.50 -26.80
N ILE A 754 32.91 -6.60 -25.89
CA ILE A 754 33.76 -7.79 -25.71
C ILE A 754 32.94 -8.96 -25.18
N CYS A 755 32.03 -8.76 -24.21
CA CYS A 755 31.14 -9.81 -23.71
C CYS A 755 30.21 -10.35 -24.79
N ILE A 756 29.66 -9.48 -25.64
CA ILE A 756 28.86 -9.86 -26.81
C ILE A 756 29.75 -10.55 -27.86
N TYR A 757 30.95 -10.03 -28.14
CA TYR A 757 31.90 -10.65 -29.06
C TYR A 757 32.35 -12.03 -28.59
N VAL A 758 32.66 -12.21 -27.30
CA VAL A 758 33.03 -13.48 -26.68
C VAL A 758 31.82 -14.42 -26.64
N GLY A 759 30.62 -13.93 -26.34
CA GLY A 759 29.38 -14.72 -26.38
C GLY A 759 29.04 -15.22 -27.78
N VAL A 760 29.20 -14.37 -28.80
CA VAL A 760 29.02 -14.73 -30.22
C VAL A 760 30.18 -15.58 -30.73
N SER A 761 31.41 -15.36 -30.27
CA SER A 761 32.58 -16.16 -30.63
C SER A 761 32.59 -17.54 -29.97
N ARG A 762 32.05 -17.66 -28.75
CA ARG A 762 31.76 -18.95 -28.08
C ARG A 762 30.60 -19.68 -28.77
N ARG A 763 29.56 -18.97 -29.23
CA ARG A 763 28.51 -19.53 -30.12
C ARG A 763 29.04 -19.91 -31.51
N LYS A 764 30.08 -19.24 -32.02
CA LYS A 764 30.79 -19.63 -33.25
C LYS A 764 31.75 -20.81 -33.02
N LYS A 765 32.41 -20.94 -31.86
CA LYS A 765 33.23 -22.14 -31.54
C LYS A 765 32.38 -23.40 -31.33
N MET A 766 31.15 -23.27 -30.82
CA MET A 766 30.17 -24.38 -30.74
C MET A 766 29.49 -24.72 -32.08
N LYS A 767 29.64 -23.88 -33.12
CA LYS A 767 29.16 -24.13 -34.49
C LYS A 767 30.30 -24.35 -35.50
N LYS A 768 31.55 -24.47 -35.04
CA LYS A 768 32.74 -24.73 -35.87
C LYS A 768 33.58 -25.91 -35.37
N ALA A 769 33.06 -26.68 -34.42
CA ALA A 769 33.56 -28.01 -34.04
C ALA A 769 32.78 -29.16 -34.73
N SER A 770 31.88 -28.85 -35.66
CA SER A 770 31.34 -29.82 -36.61
C SER A 770 31.69 -29.36 -38.01
N LEU A 771 32.39 -30.23 -38.76
CA LEU A 771 32.85 -30.12 -40.15
C LEU A 771 34.31 -29.63 -40.32
N LEU A 772 35.26 -30.56 -40.15
CA LEU A 772 36.40 -30.74 -41.05
C LEU A 772 36.14 -31.97 -41.95
N PRO A 773 36.76 -32.05 -43.14
CA PRO A 773 36.31 -32.89 -44.24
C PRO A 773 36.93 -34.30 -44.23
N ALA A 774 36.18 -35.25 -44.78
CA ALA A 774 36.65 -36.58 -45.10
C ALA A 774 37.69 -36.54 -46.24
N ALA A 775 38.84 -37.18 -46.03
CA ALA A 775 39.71 -37.71 -47.06
C ALA A 775 39.72 -39.24 -46.92
N GLY A 776 39.69 -39.94 -48.05
CA GLY A 776 39.21 -41.31 -48.16
C GLY A 776 40.20 -42.44 -47.91
N VAL A 777 39.69 -43.62 -48.27
CA VAL A 777 40.35 -44.85 -48.78
C VAL A 777 40.11 -46.10 -47.91
N ASN A 778 39.10 -46.85 -48.37
CA ASN A 778 39.03 -48.30 -48.66
C ASN A 778 39.24 -49.41 -47.61
N SER A 779 38.33 -50.38 -47.79
CA SER A 779 38.46 -51.85 -47.67
C SER A 779 38.19 -52.46 -46.30
N ALA A 780 37.02 -53.10 -46.15
CA ALA A 780 36.75 -54.53 -46.41
C ALA A 780 36.96 -55.32 -45.10
N THR A 781 36.13 -56.26 -44.64
CA THR A 781 35.27 -57.24 -45.31
C THR A 781 34.24 -57.74 -44.30
N GLN A 782 33.07 -58.13 -44.82
CA GLN A 782 32.05 -59.10 -44.35
C GLN A 782 32.62 -60.39 -43.67
N PRO A 783 31.81 -61.41 -43.25
CA PRO A 783 30.34 -61.53 -43.21
C PRO A 783 29.75 -62.25 -41.96
N GLY A 784 28.41 -62.18 -41.90
CA GLY A 784 27.54 -63.34 -41.65
C GLY A 784 27.28 -63.70 -40.19
N PHE A 785 26.20 -64.36 -39.80
CA PHE A 785 25.02 -64.99 -40.40
C PHE A 785 24.26 -65.45 -39.13
N GLY A 786 22.95 -65.48 -38.93
CA GLY A 786 21.80 -65.52 -39.80
C GLY A 786 20.68 -66.23 -39.00
N THR A 787 19.43 -65.88 -39.31
CA THR A 787 18.26 -66.78 -39.44
C THR A 787 17.73 -67.54 -38.20
N GLY A 788 16.42 -67.66 -37.95
CA GLY A 788 15.29 -67.39 -38.83
C GLY A 788 13.89 -67.46 -38.17
N SER A 789 12.97 -66.90 -38.96
CA SER A 789 11.49 -67.03 -39.05
C SER A 789 10.96 -68.48 -39.00
N PRO A 790 9.63 -68.81 -39.04
CA PRO A 790 8.47 -68.11 -39.67
C PRO A 790 7.13 -68.07 -38.85
N LEU A 791 6.21 -67.10 -39.03
CA LEU A 791 5.12 -66.95 -40.05
C LEU A 791 4.08 -68.10 -40.02
N THR A 792 2.75 -67.98 -40.14
CA THR A 792 1.77 -66.99 -40.70
C THR A 792 0.33 -67.54 -40.49
N LYS A 793 -0.78 -66.77 -40.51
CA LYS A 793 -1.52 -66.20 -41.68
C LYS A 793 -2.68 -65.29 -41.16
N LYS A 794 -2.78 -64.00 -41.56
CA LYS A 794 -3.52 -63.36 -42.71
C LYS A 794 -5.04 -63.24 -42.50
N SER A 795 -5.71 -62.09 -42.71
CA SER A 795 -5.69 -61.15 -43.88
C SER A 795 -6.17 -59.70 -43.56
N LYS A 796 -5.45 -58.62 -43.97
CA LYS A 796 -5.67 -57.61 -45.06
C LYS A 796 -6.90 -56.66 -44.93
N SER A 797 -6.92 -55.35 -45.27
CA SER A 797 -5.95 -54.26 -45.58
C SER A 797 -6.72 -53.04 -46.16
N MET A 798 -6.39 -51.76 -45.83
CA MET A 798 -6.06 -50.67 -46.80
C MET A 798 -5.59 -49.34 -46.10
N GLU A 799 -4.54 -48.74 -46.68
CA GLU A 799 -3.85 -47.40 -46.61
C GLU A 799 -4.50 -46.24 -45.81
N SER A 800 -3.84 -45.33 -45.06
CA SER A 800 -2.48 -44.75 -44.86
C SER A 800 -1.97 -43.70 -45.88
N VAL A 801 -1.80 -42.44 -45.44
CA VAL A 801 -0.77 -41.47 -45.89
C VAL A 801 -0.29 -40.61 -44.71
N ALA A 802 1.04 -40.43 -44.64
CA ALA A 802 1.85 -39.72 -43.63
C ALA A 802 1.93 -38.19 -43.90
N LEU A 803 2.45 -37.26 -43.08
CA LEU A 803 3.80 -37.06 -42.51
C LEU A 803 3.80 -35.74 -41.67
N VAL A 804 4.52 -35.73 -40.53
CA VAL A 804 5.52 -34.76 -40.04
C VAL A 804 5.25 -33.24 -39.94
N GLY A 805 5.50 -32.70 -38.74
CA GLY A 805 5.98 -31.33 -38.46
C GLY A 805 5.81 -31.03 -36.96
N GLY A 806 6.84 -30.92 -36.12
CA GLY A 806 7.93 -29.95 -36.20
C GLY A 806 7.73 -28.95 -35.04
N ALA A 807 8.25 -29.29 -33.86
CA ALA A 807 8.13 -28.52 -32.63
C ALA A 807 8.86 -27.17 -32.70
N SER A 808 8.22 -26.13 -32.14
CA SER A 808 8.78 -24.80 -31.89
C SER A 808 8.59 -24.48 -30.40
N PRO A 809 9.53 -23.78 -29.73
CA PRO A 809 9.49 -23.57 -28.28
C PRO A 809 8.56 -22.40 -27.94
N GLY A 810 7.34 -22.71 -27.50
CA GLY A 810 6.36 -21.77 -26.96
C GLY A 810 6.35 -21.80 -25.43
N LEU A 811 6.09 -20.63 -24.82
CA LEU A 811 5.97 -20.38 -23.38
C LEU A 811 5.32 -21.53 -22.59
N THR A 812 5.89 -21.85 -21.44
CA THR A 812 5.34 -22.75 -20.42
C THR A 812 3.91 -22.34 -20.07
N GLY A 813 2.94 -23.09 -20.60
CA GLY A 813 1.51 -22.87 -20.41
C GLY A 813 1.06 -23.31 -19.02
N ILE A 814 0.35 -22.41 -18.36
CA ILE A 814 -0.32 -22.60 -17.07
C ILE A 814 -1.61 -23.38 -17.34
N SER A 815 -1.71 -24.62 -16.87
CA SER A 815 -2.93 -25.43 -16.91
C SER A 815 -3.94 -24.94 -15.87
N LEU A 816 -5.21 -24.84 -16.26
CA LEU A 816 -6.36 -24.62 -15.37
C LEU A 816 -6.77 -25.97 -14.80
N ASP A 817 -6.49 -26.20 -13.52
CA ASP A 817 -6.79 -27.47 -12.85
C ASP A 817 -8.18 -27.40 -12.18
N LYS A 818 -9.16 -28.09 -12.75
CA LYS A 818 -10.21 -28.72 -11.93
C LYS A 818 -9.56 -29.83 -11.10
N SER A 819 -10.34 -30.47 -10.22
CA SER A 819 -10.04 -31.86 -9.90
C SER A 819 -10.04 -32.68 -11.21
N VAL A 820 -8.85 -33.02 -11.71
CA VAL A 820 -8.65 -33.67 -13.01
C VAL A 820 -9.21 -35.10 -12.95
N GLU A 821 -10.00 -35.48 -13.96
CA GLU A 821 -10.31 -36.89 -14.17
C GLU A 821 -9.07 -37.57 -14.73
N PHE A 822 -8.53 -38.51 -13.96
CA PHE A 822 -7.36 -39.29 -14.32
C PHE A 822 -7.77 -40.64 -14.90
N SER A 823 -6.99 -41.15 -15.85
CA SER A 823 -7.13 -42.54 -16.31
C SER A 823 -6.55 -43.52 -15.30
N TYR A 824 -7.06 -44.75 -15.28
CA TYR A 824 -6.51 -45.81 -14.44
C TYR A 824 -5.02 -46.04 -14.73
N GLU A 825 -4.62 -46.07 -16.00
CA GLU A 825 -3.24 -46.30 -16.42
C GLU A 825 -2.28 -45.21 -15.92
N GLU A 826 -2.73 -43.96 -15.89
CA GLU A 826 -1.92 -42.85 -15.38
C GLU A 826 -1.64 -43.03 -13.89
N LEU A 827 -2.67 -43.37 -13.10
CA LEU A 827 -2.52 -43.60 -11.66
C LEU A 827 -1.73 -44.87 -11.34
N ALA A 828 -1.96 -45.96 -12.08
CA ALA A 828 -1.21 -47.20 -11.94
C ALA A 828 0.27 -46.97 -12.22
N LYS A 829 0.60 -46.28 -13.32
CA LYS A 829 1.99 -45.93 -13.65
C LYS A 829 2.64 -45.07 -12.57
N ALA A 830 1.94 -44.04 -12.08
CA ALA A 830 2.48 -43.11 -11.07
C ALA A 830 2.69 -43.77 -9.70
N THR A 831 1.94 -44.85 -9.40
CA THR A 831 2.04 -45.61 -8.15
C THR A 831 2.86 -46.90 -8.28
N ASN A 832 3.46 -47.16 -9.45
CA ASN A 832 4.11 -48.43 -9.79
C ASN A 832 3.17 -49.63 -9.53
N ASP A 833 2.03 -49.62 -10.21
CA ASP A 833 0.92 -50.58 -10.10
C ASP A 833 0.40 -50.75 -8.67
N PHE A 834 0.23 -49.63 -7.96
CA PHE A 834 -0.22 -49.58 -6.56
C PHE A 834 0.64 -50.47 -5.64
N SER A 835 1.96 -50.41 -5.83
CA SER A 835 2.93 -51.18 -5.04
C SER A 835 2.80 -50.87 -3.55
N ILE A 836 2.94 -51.91 -2.72
CA ILE A 836 2.96 -51.80 -1.26
C ILE A 836 4.09 -50.87 -0.78
N ALA A 837 5.18 -50.74 -1.54
CA ALA A 837 6.27 -49.81 -1.24
C ALA A 837 5.83 -48.35 -1.24
N ASN A 838 4.77 -48.00 -1.98
CA ASN A 838 4.20 -46.66 -2.05
C ASN A 838 3.02 -46.46 -1.09
N LYS A 839 2.64 -47.48 -0.31
CA LYS A 839 1.53 -47.36 0.65
C LYS A 839 1.93 -46.43 1.80
N ILE A 840 1.19 -45.35 1.98
CA ILE A 840 1.39 -44.37 3.06
C ILE A 840 0.34 -44.44 4.16
N GLY A 841 -0.81 -45.07 3.89
CA GLY A 841 -1.87 -45.22 4.87
C GLY A 841 -2.93 -46.23 4.46
N GLN A 842 -3.73 -46.67 5.42
CA GLN A 842 -4.92 -47.50 5.19
C GLN A 842 -6.01 -47.04 6.15
N GLY A 843 -7.15 -46.62 5.60
CA GLY A 843 -8.33 -46.21 6.35
C GLY A 843 -9.48 -47.20 6.18
N GLY A 844 -10.63 -46.90 6.79
CA GLY A 844 -11.83 -47.75 6.71
C GLY A 844 -12.43 -47.88 5.31
N PHE A 845 -12.13 -46.93 4.41
CA PHE A 845 -12.70 -46.87 3.06
C PHE A 845 -11.71 -47.15 1.94
N GLY A 846 -10.45 -47.48 2.26
CA GLY A 846 -9.44 -47.71 1.22
C GLY A 846 -7.99 -47.61 1.68
N ILE A 847 -7.08 -47.72 0.71
CA ILE A 847 -5.63 -47.64 0.88
C ILE A 847 -5.11 -46.37 0.20
N VAL A 848 -4.22 -45.64 0.86
CA VAL A 848 -3.60 -44.42 0.33
C VAL A 848 -2.17 -44.71 -0.11
N TYR A 849 -1.85 -44.33 -1.34
CA TYR A 849 -0.54 -44.49 -1.96
C TYR A 849 0.10 -43.13 -2.24
N TYR A 850 1.40 -43.02 -2.03
CA TYR A 850 2.21 -41.93 -2.55
C TYR A 850 2.42 -42.10 -4.05
N ALA A 851 2.40 -40.99 -4.78
CA ALA A 851 2.73 -40.93 -6.19
C ALA A 851 3.37 -39.59 -6.56
N GLU A 852 4.11 -39.59 -7.67
CA GLU A 852 4.52 -38.36 -8.35
C GLU A 852 3.77 -38.29 -9.68
N LEU A 853 2.79 -37.39 -9.75
CA LEU A 853 1.84 -37.29 -10.85
C LEU A 853 2.07 -35.96 -11.56
N ARG A 854 2.47 -36.02 -12.84
CA ARG A 854 2.79 -34.83 -13.66
C ARG A 854 3.84 -33.89 -13.04
N GLY A 855 4.75 -34.42 -12.23
CA GLY A 855 5.80 -33.65 -11.54
C GLY A 855 5.38 -33.09 -10.17
N GLU A 856 4.15 -33.37 -9.72
CA GLU A 856 3.64 -32.97 -8.41
C GLU A 856 3.51 -34.19 -7.48
N LYS A 857 3.79 -34.00 -6.19
CA LYS A 857 3.60 -35.05 -5.18
C LYS A 857 2.11 -35.19 -4.86
N ALA A 858 1.59 -36.41 -4.95
CA ALA A 858 0.19 -36.71 -4.73
C ALA A 858 -0.02 -37.88 -3.77
N ALA A 859 -1.15 -37.86 -3.08
CA ALA A 859 -1.68 -38.99 -2.31
C ALA A 859 -2.89 -39.57 -3.05
N ILE A 860 -2.84 -40.83 -3.47
CA ILE A 860 -3.90 -41.52 -4.22
C ILE A 860 -4.60 -42.49 -3.27
N LYS A 861 -5.84 -42.15 -2.89
CA LYS A 861 -6.73 -43.03 -2.09
C LYS A 861 -7.49 -43.93 -3.04
N LYS A 862 -7.11 -45.21 -3.09
CA LYS A 862 -7.85 -46.27 -3.77
C LYS A 862 -8.94 -46.77 -2.83
N MET A 863 -10.19 -46.51 -3.19
CA MET A 863 -11.37 -46.87 -2.40
C MET A 863 -11.96 -48.21 -2.82
N ASP A 864 -12.65 -48.85 -1.87
CA ASP A 864 -13.47 -50.02 -2.20
C ASP A 864 -14.68 -49.61 -3.05
N MET A 865 -15.09 -50.46 -3.99
CA MET A 865 -16.28 -50.22 -4.83
C MET A 865 -17.56 -50.15 -3.98
N GLU A 866 -17.57 -50.81 -2.83
CA GLU A 866 -18.67 -50.80 -1.86
C GLU A 866 -18.78 -49.46 -1.12
N ALA A 867 -17.71 -48.66 -1.09
CA ALA A 867 -17.64 -47.34 -0.47
C ALA A 867 -18.05 -46.19 -1.43
N SER A 868 -18.89 -46.48 -2.43
CA SER A 868 -19.31 -45.51 -3.44
C SER A 868 -20.05 -44.29 -2.86
N LYS A 869 -20.78 -44.47 -1.74
CA LYS A 869 -21.45 -43.35 -1.04
C LYS A 869 -20.44 -42.41 -0.40
N GLU A 870 -19.43 -42.95 0.26
CA GLU A 870 -18.35 -42.19 0.89
C GLU A 870 -17.46 -41.51 -0.17
N PHE A 871 -17.18 -42.20 -1.29
CA PHE A 871 -16.51 -41.60 -2.45
C PHE A 871 -17.28 -40.38 -3.00
N LEU A 872 -18.57 -40.53 -3.25
CA LEU A 872 -19.41 -39.44 -3.75
C LEU A 872 -19.56 -38.30 -2.74
N ALA A 873 -19.63 -38.61 -1.44
CA ALA A 873 -19.68 -37.61 -0.39
C ALA A 873 -18.39 -36.79 -0.37
N GLU A 874 -17.23 -37.45 -0.36
CA GLU A 874 -15.92 -36.80 -0.33
C GLU A 874 -15.65 -35.98 -1.60
N LEU A 875 -15.95 -36.55 -2.77
CA LEU A 875 -15.86 -35.85 -4.05
C LEU A 875 -16.77 -34.60 -4.05
N LYS A 876 -18.02 -34.73 -3.62
CA LYS A 876 -18.97 -33.61 -3.59
C LYS A 876 -18.50 -32.48 -2.67
N VAL A 877 -17.89 -32.79 -1.54
CA VAL A 877 -17.41 -31.78 -0.59
C VAL A 877 -16.18 -31.08 -1.14
N LEU A 878 -15.15 -31.86 -1.48
CA LEU A 878 -13.82 -31.33 -1.80
C LEU A 878 -13.71 -30.65 -3.17
N THR A 879 -14.70 -30.79 -4.05
CA THR A 879 -14.82 -29.95 -5.25
C THR A 879 -15.45 -28.58 -4.98
N HIS A 880 -16.02 -28.36 -3.78
CA HIS A 880 -16.72 -27.12 -3.40
C HIS A 880 -16.10 -26.39 -2.21
N VAL A 881 -15.19 -27.03 -1.46
CA VAL A 881 -14.54 -26.44 -0.30
C VAL A 881 -13.04 -26.28 -0.55
N HIS A 882 -12.54 -25.06 -0.38
CA HIS A 882 -11.13 -24.74 -0.62
C HIS A 882 -10.64 -23.84 0.51
N HIS A 883 -9.69 -24.33 1.31
CA HIS A 883 -9.18 -23.60 2.47
C HIS A 883 -7.78 -24.11 2.84
N LEU A 884 -6.91 -23.23 3.33
CA LEU A 884 -5.52 -23.54 3.68
C LEU A 884 -5.42 -24.74 4.64
N ASN A 885 -6.29 -24.78 5.65
CA ASN A 885 -6.33 -25.83 6.67
C ASN A 885 -7.26 -27.01 6.33
N LEU A 886 -7.60 -27.20 5.05
CA LEU A 886 -8.24 -28.42 4.56
C LEU A 886 -7.34 -29.07 3.50
N VAL A 887 -7.42 -30.40 3.37
CA VAL A 887 -6.69 -31.12 2.31
C VAL A 887 -7.35 -30.84 0.96
N ARG A 888 -6.53 -30.47 -0.04
CA ARG A 888 -6.99 -30.18 -1.40
C ARG A 888 -7.11 -31.44 -2.25
N LEU A 889 -8.25 -31.59 -2.94
CA LEU A 889 -8.46 -32.59 -3.97
C LEU A 889 -7.88 -32.12 -5.32
N ILE A 890 -6.95 -32.89 -5.87
CA ILE A 890 -6.33 -32.69 -7.19
C ILE A 890 -7.15 -33.35 -8.29
N GLY A 891 -7.87 -34.44 -8.01
CA GLY A 891 -8.59 -35.18 -9.04
C GLY A 891 -9.23 -36.47 -8.56
N TYR A 892 -9.82 -37.19 -9.49
CA TYR A 892 -10.47 -38.48 -9.23
C TYR A 892 -10.34 -39.41 -10.44
N CYS A 893 -10.57 -40.70 -10.23
CA CYS A 893 -10.72 -41.69 -11.30
C CYS A 893 -11.86 -42.65 -10.91
N VAL A 894 -12.72 -42.97 -11.87
CA VAL A 894 -13.81 -43.95 -11.71
C VAL A 894 -13.65 -45.16 -12.63
N GLU A 895 -12.58 -45.20 -13.42
CA GLU A 895 -12.26 -46.31 -14.32
C GLU A 895 -11.64 -47.48 -13.55
N GLY A 896 -12.31 -48.64 -13.61
CA GLY A 896 -11.89 -49.89 -12.98
C GLY A 896 -12.00 -49.93 -11.45
N SER A 897 -11.68 -48.85 -10.74
CA SER A 897 -11.88 -48.66 -9.30
C SER A 897 -12.12 -47.18 -8.98
N LEU A 898 -12.56 -46.88 -7.75
CA LEU A 898 -12.76 -45.52 -7.28
C LEU A 898 -11.47 -44.96 -6.68
N PHE A 899 -10.98 -43.84 -7.21
CA PHE A 899 -9.79 -43.17 -6.70
C PHE A 899 -10.03 -41.69 -6.46
N LEU A 900 -9.49 -41.19 -5.35
CA LEU A 900 -9.36 -39.77 -5.05
C LEU A 900 -7.87 -39.41 -5.00
N VAL A 901 -7.49 -38.33 -5.69
CA VAL A 901 -6.12 -37.84 -5.79
C VAL A 901 -6.02 -36.54 -5.03
N TYR A 902 -5.21 -36.49 -3.98
CA TYR A 902 -5.01 -35.33 -3.12
C TYR A 902 -3.60 -34.78 -3.25
N GLU A 903 -3.41 -33.56 -2.77
CA GLU A 903 -2.07 -33.08 -2.42
C GLU A 903 -1.41 -34.02 -1.40
N PHE A 904 -0.13 -34.31 -1.59
CA PHE A 904 0.65 -35.04 -0.60
C PHE A 904 1.09 -34.12 0.53
N ILE A 905 0.77 -34.49 1.77
CA ILE A 905 1.12 -33.76 2.98
C ILE A 905 2.31 -34.46 3.67
N GLU A 906 3.44 -33.77 3.79
CA GLU A 906 4.74 -34.43 3.99
C GLU A 906 4.98 -35.00 5.39
N ASN A 907 4.48 -34.36 6.45
CA ASN A 907 4.78 -34.78 7.82
C ASN A 907 3.76 -35.78 8.39
N GLY A 908 2.88 -36.37 7.58
CA GLY A 908 1.93 -37.39 8.04
C GLY A 908 0.80 -36.81 8.91
N ASN A 909 0.26 -37.61 9.84
CA ASN A 909 -0.88 -37.21 10.67
C ASN A 909 -0.53 -36.92 12.15
N LEU A 910 -1.36 -36.10 12.81
CA LEU A 910 -1.15 -35.66 14.19
C LEU A 910 -1.09 -36.83 15.18
N SER A 911 -1.88 -37.89 14.98
CA SER A 911 -1.82 -39.09 15.83
C SER A 911 -0.42 -39.72 15.82
N GLN A 912 0.25 -39.76 14.67
CA GLN A 912 1.63 -40.26 14.56
C GLN A 912 2.64 -39.33 15.25
N HIS A 913 2.43 -38.02 15.22
CA HIS A 913 3.31 -37.07 15.94
C HIS A 913 3.16 -37.17 17.46
N LEU A 914 1.95 -37.41 17.97
CA LEU A 914 1.71 -37.55 19.41
C LEU A 914 2.20 -38.91 19.94
N ARG A 915 1.97 -40.00 19.20
CA ARG A 915 2.15 -41.38 19.70
C ARG A 915 3.17 -42.22 18.94
N GLY A 916 3.72 -41.72 17.84
CA GLY A 916 4.69 -42.45 17.03
C GLY A 916 5.99 -42.75 17.78
N SER A 917 6.61 -43.89 17.44
CA SER A 917 7.90 -44.29 17.97
C SER A 917 9.03 -43.67 17.13
N GLY A 918 9.79 -42.73 17.69
CA GLY A 918 11.09 -42.29 17.13
C GLY A 918 11.23 -40.83 16.67
N GLY A 919 10.31 -39.93 17.02
CA GLY A 919 10.43 -38.48 16.76
C GLY A 919 10.46 -37.64 18.04
N GLU A 920 11.02 -36.43 17.95
CA GLU A 920 10.92 -35.40 18.99
C GLU A 920 9.45 -35.01 19.22
N PRO A 921 9.02 -34.76 20.48
CA PRO A 921 7.66 -34.35 20.77
C PRO A 921 7.36 -32.98 20.14
N LEU A 922 6.14 -32.81 19.63
CA LEU A 922 5.68 -31.50 19.15
C LEU A 922 5.78 -30.46 20.28
N PRO A 923 6.52 -29.36 20.12
CA PRO A 923 6.62 -28.30 21.13
C PRO A 923 5.25 -27.69 21.45
N TRP A 924 5.08 -27.19 22.67
CA TRP A 924 3.80 -26.63 23.12
C TRP A 924 3.21 -25.55 22.17
N PRO A 925 3.99 -24.54 21.71
CA PRO A 925 3.46 -23.54 20.78
C PRO A 925 2.96 -24.16 19.47
N MET A 926 3.63 -25.21 18.99
CA MET A 926 3.20 -25.93 17.78
C MET A 926 1.87 -26.66 18.01
N ARG A 927 1.64 -27.23 19.20
CA ARG A 927 0.35 -27.87 19.54
C ARG A 927 -0.80 -26.87 19.54
N VAL A 928 -0.57 -25.67 20.08
CA VAL A 928 -1.56 -24.57 20.05
C VAL A 928 -1.82 -24.12 18.61
N GLN A 929 -0.78 -23.98 17.79
CA GLN A 929 -0.92 -23.65 16.36
C GLN A 929 -1.71 -24.71 15.59
N ILE A 930 -1.41 -26.00 15.80
CA ILE A 930 -2.13 -27.11 15.17
C ILE A 930 -3.61 -27.12 15.56
N ALA A 931 -3.93 -26.83 16.83
CA ALA A 931 -5.32 -26.65 17.26
C ALA A 931 -5.98 -25.48 16.54
N LEU A 932 -5.32 -24.32 16.47
CA LEU A 932 -5.85 -23.13 15.80
C LEU A 932 -6.11 -23.38 14.31
N ASP A 933 -5.15 -23.98 13.62
CA ASP A 933 -5.25 -24.33 12.20
C ASP A 933 -6.42 -25.29 11.94
N SER A 934 -6.54 -26.33 12.75
CA SER A 934 -7.64 -27.30 12.65
C SER A 934 -8.99 -26.63 12.92
N ALA A 935 -9.04 -25.72 13.90
CA ALA A 935 -10.25 -24.97 14.24
C ALA A 935 -10.70 -24.04 13.11
N ARG A 936 -9.77 -23.38 12.41
CA ARG A 936 -10.06 -22.53 11.23
C ARG A 936 -10.67 -23.34 10.08
N GLY A 937 -10.11 -24.52 9.79
CA GLY A 937 -10.65 -25.42 8.76
C GLY A 937 -12.09 -25.86 9.07
N LEU A 938 -12.36 -26.17 10.34
CA LEU A 938 -13.69 -26.53 10.83
C LEU A 938 -14.67 -25.35 10.84
N GLU A 939 -14.24 -24.17 11.28
CA GLU A 939 -15.05 -22.95 11.24
C GLU A 939 -15.50 -22.65 9.80
N TYR A 940 -14.59 -22.77 8.83
CA TYR A 940 -14.91 -22.54 7.42
C TYR A 940 -16.05 -23.44 6.92
N ILE A 941 -15.97 -24.76 7.16
CA ILE A 941 -17.00 -25.69 6.69
C ILE A 941 -18.33 -25.60 7.46
N HIS A 942 -18.32 -25.09 8.69
CA HIS A 942 -19.53 -24.92 9.49
C HIS A 942 -20.24 -23.57 9.26
N GLU A 943 -19.47 -22.50 9.09
CA GLU A 943 -19.99 -21.14 9.21
C GLU A 943 -19.82 -20.29 7.94
N HIS A 944 -18.99 -20.73 6.98
CA HIS A 944 -18.61 -19.92 5.81
C HIS A 944 -18.89 -20.59 4.46
N THR A 945 -19.53 -21.76 4.45
CA THR A 945 -19.93 -22.48 3.23
C THR A 945 -21.46 -22.57 3.13
N VAL A 946 -21.98 -22.58 1.90
CA VAL A 946 -23.39 -22.83 1.63
C VAL A 946 -23.52 -23.88 0.53
N PRO A 947 -24.18 -25.02 0.80
CA PRO A 947 -24.63 -25.49 2.13
C PRO A 947 -23.46 -25.71 3.12
N LEU A 948 -23.76 -25.75 4.43
CA LEU A 948 -22.75 -26.07 5.44
C LEU A 948 -22.47 -27.58 5.50
N TYR A 949 -21.26 -27.94 5.91
CA TYR A 949 -20.77 -29.32 5.94
C TYR A 949 -20.41 -29.73 7.37
N ILE A 950 -20.93 -30.87 7.82
CA ILE A 950 -20.58 -31.47 9.11
C ILE A 950 -19.67 -32.67 8.82
N HIS A 951 -18.44 -32.64 9.31
CA HIS A 951 -17.38 -33.60 9.00
C HIS A 951 -17.67 -35.00 9.57
N ARG A 952 -18.12 -35.07 10.83
CA ARG A 952 -18.49 -36.28 11.61
C ARG A 952 -17.37 -37.26 11.95
N ASP A 953 -16.16 -37.09 11.41
CA ASP A 953 -15.01 -37.94 11.75
C ASP A 953 -13.74 -37.14 12.11
N ILE A 954 -13.89 -36.10 12.92
CA ILE A 954 -12.76 -35.33 13.44
C ILE A 954 -12.02 -36.16 14.50
N LYS A 955 -10.72 -36.33 14.29
CA LYS A 955 -9.78 -37.05 15.16
C LYS A 955 -8.35 -36.71 14.78
N SER A 956 -7.40 -36.93 15.68
CA SER A 956 -5.97 -36.70 15.42
C SER A 956 -5.40 -37.47 14.21
N ALA A 957 -5.97 -38.62 13.84
CA ALA A 957 -5.57 -39.36 12.64
C ALA A 957 -5.99 -38.69 11.31
N ASN A 958 -7.01 -37.83 11.34
CA ASN A 958 -7.56 -37.10 10.19
C ASN A 958 -7.07 -35.64 10.14
N ILE A 959 -6.11 -35.27 10.97
CA ILE A 959 -5.43 -33.98 10.94
C ILE A 959 -4.02 -34.22 10.44
N LEU A 960 -3.74 -33.79 9.21
CA LEU A 960 -2.44 -33.93 8.57
C LEU A 960 -1.56 -32.70 8.86
N ILE A 961 -0.25 -32.91 8.93
CA ILE A 961 0.73 -31.88 9.25
C ILE A 961 1.59 -31.63 8.02
N ASP A 962 1.58 -30.40 7.50
CA ASP A 962 2.38 -30.04 6.34
C ASP A 962 3.85 -29.82 6.69
N LYS A 963 4.69 -29.60 5.67
CA LYS A 963 6.13 -29.34 5.82
C LYS A 963 6.49 -28.16 6.75
N ASN A 964 5.58 -27.20 6.92
CA ASN A 964 5.74 -26.02 7.78
C ASN A 964 5.09 -26.24 9.16
N PHE A 965 4.62 -27.45 9.42
CA PHE A 965 3.89 -27.86 10.62
C PHE A 965 2.52 -27.18 10.81
N HIS A 966 1.91 -26.71 9.72
CA HIS A 966 0.52 -26.29 9.73
C HIS A 966 -0.42 -27.49 9.61
N ALA A 967 -1.57 -27.40 10.27
CA ALA A 967 -2.55 -28.47 10.28
C ALA A 967 -3.56 -28.36 9.13
N LYS A 968 -3.90 -29.51 8.53
CA LYS A 968 -4.93 -29.67 7.50
C LYS A 968 -5.90 -30.79 7.86
N VAL A 969 -7.19 -30.49 7.92
CA VAL A 969 -8.24 -31.49 8.15
C VAL A 969 -8.49 -32.30 6.87
N ALA A 970 -8.58 -33.61 7.02
CA ALA A 970 -8.69 -34.60 5.95
C ALA A 970 -9.83 -35.60 6.19
N ASP A 971 -10.11 -36.43 5.17
CA ASP A 971 -11.06 -37.55 5.19
C ASP A 971 -12.55 -37.14 5.33
N PHE A 972 -13.08 -36.57 4.26
CA PHE A 972 -14.46 -36.09 4.20
C PHE A 972 -15.48 -37.17 3.84
N GLY A 973 -15.09 -38.46 3.80
CA GLY A 973 -15.97 -39.57 3.40
C GLY A 973 -17.24 -39.73 4.23
N LEU A 974 -17.22 -39.27 5.49
CA LEU A 974 -18.39 -39.26 6.37
C LEU A 974 -19.10 -37.91 6.43
N THR A 975 -18.73 -36.93 5.61
CA THR A 975 -19.32 -35.60 5.67
C THR A 975 -20.80 -35.60 5.31
N LYS A 976 -21.58 -34.76 5.97
CA LYS A 976 -22.99 -34.56 5.66
C LYS A 976 -23.34 -33.09 5.41
N LEU A 977 -24.16 -32.90 4.38
CA LEU A 977 -24.78 -31.64 4.02
C LEU A 977 -26.02 -31.36 4.86
N THR A 978 -26.13 -30.15 5.39
CA THR A 978 -27.34 -29.67 6.08
C THR A 978 -27.69 -28.28 5.58
N GLU A 979 -28.96 -28.03 5.28
CA GLU A 979 -29.46 -26.70 4.97
C GLU A 979 -29.70 -25.90 6.26
N VAL A 980 -29.37 -24.61 6.23
CA VAL A 980 -29.58 -23.69 7.36
C VAL A 980 -31.07 -23.66 7.72
N GLY A 981 -31.43 -24.12 8.93
CA GLY A 981 -32.78 -24.01 9.48
C GLY A 981 -33.66 -25.27 9.41
N ASN A 982 -33.19 -26.39 8.85
CA ASN A 982 -33.94 -27.65 8.85
C ASN A 982 -33.51 -28.57 10.00
N SER A 983 -34.49 -29.03 10.80
CA SER A 983 -34.28 -30.04 11.84
C SER A 983 -33.92 -31.39 11.21
N SER A 984 -32.85 -32.01 11.69
CA SER A 984 -32.29 -33.23 11.10
C SER A 984 -33.19 -34.43 11.35
N LEU A 985 -33.69 -35.06 10.29
CA LEU A 985 -34.20 -36.43 10.34
C LEU A 985 -33.11 -37.37 10.91
N PRO A 986 -33.46 -38.42 11.70
CA PRO A 986 -32.50 -39.40 12.19
C PRO A 986 -31.70 -40.03 11.04
N THR A 987 -30.41 -40.24 11.27
CA THR A 987 -29.48 -40.69 10.22
C THR A 987 -28.66 -41.87 10.71
N ARG A 988 -28.05 -42.61 9.78
CA ARG A 988 -27.10 -43.68 10.12
C ARG A 988 -26.00 -43.13 11.04
N LEU A 989 -25.86 -43.74 12.22
CA LEU A 989 -24.76 -43.48 13.16
C LEU A 989 -23.44 -43.92 12.52
N VAL A 990 -22.52 -42.97 12.33
CA VAL A 990 -21.19 -43.17 11.73
C VAL A 990 -20.18 -42.27 12.44
N GLY A 991 -18.92 -42.69 12.52
CA GLY A 991 -17.85 -41.93 13.17
C GLY A 991 -16.98 -42.83 14.05
N THR A 992 -15.96 -42.23 14.66
CA THR A 992 -14.99 -42.95 15.50
C THR A 992 -15.40 -42.94 16.97
N PHE A 993 -15.45 -44.12 17.60
CA PHE A 993 -15.76 -44.26 19.03
C PHE A 993 -14.73 -43.50 19.88
N GLY A 994 -15.20 -42.80 20.93
CA GLY A 994 -14.38 -41.88 21.74
C GLY A 994 -14.46 -40.40 21.30
N TYR A 995 -14.86 -40.13 20.05
CA TYR A 995 -15.04 -38.77 19.51
C TYR A 995 -16.52 -38.41 19.29
N MET A 996 -17.42 -39.39 19.32
CA MET A 996 -18.85 -39.18 19.10
C MET A 996 -19.52 -38.62 20.37
N PRO A 997 -20.30 -37.53 20.27
CA PRO A 997 -21.01 -36.97 21.41
C PRO A 997 -22.25 -37.81 21.78
N PRO A 998 -22.72 -37.73 23.04
CA PRO A 998 -23.79 -38.58 23.56
C PRO A 998 -25.12 -38.40 22.81
N GLU A 999 -25.50 -37.18 22.45
CA GLU A 999 -26.77 -36.93 21.74
C GLU A 999 -26.79 -37.54 20.34
N TYR A 1000 -25.64 -37.63 19.68
CA TYR A 1000 -25.53 -38.23 18.37
C TYR A 1000 -25.58 -39.76 18.47
N ALA A 1001 -24.88 -40.33 19.46
CA ALA A 1001 -24.90 -41.76 19.72
C ALA A 1001 -26.28 -42.27 20.18
N GLN A 1002 -27.01 -41.49 20.98
CA GLN A 1002 -28.31 -41.88 21.53
C GLN A 1002 -29.48 -41.60 20.58
N TYR A 1003 -29.51 -40.42 19.95
CA TYR A 1003 -30.69 -39.95 19.20
C TYR A 1003 -30.45 -39.79 17.70
N GLY A 1004 -29.19 -39.90 17.23
CA GLY A 1004 -28.85 -39.71 15.82
C GLY A 1004 -29.00 -38.28 15.31
N THR A 1005 -29.15 -37.31 16.23
CA THR A 1005 -29.30 -35.87 15.92
C THR A 1005 -28.02 -35.32 15.32
N ILE A 1006 -28.11 -34.67 14.17
CA ILE A 1006 -26.94 -34.11 13.46
C ILE A 1006 -26.91 -32.59 13.59
N SER A 1007 -25.76 -32.07 14.01
CA SER A 1007 -25.47 -30.64 14.02
C SER A 1007 -23.96 -30.38 13.97
N PRO A 1008 -23.50 -29.15 13.66
CA PRO A 1008 -22.09 -28.77 13.75
C PRO A 1008 -21.47 -29.02 15.14
N LYS A 1009 -22.29 -29.10 16.19
CA LYS A 1009 -21.85 -29.38 17.56
C LYS A 1009 -21.25 -30.78 17.75
N ILE A 1010 -21.45 -31.69 16.79
CA ILE A 1010 -20.79 -33.00 16.78
C ILE A 1010 -19.29 -32.83 16.57
N ASP A 1011 -18.92 -32.05 15.55
CA ASP A 1011 -17.52 -31.78 15.24
C ASP A 1011 -16.86 -30.96 16.34
N VAL A 1012 -17.59 -30.03 16.98
CA VAL A 1012 -17.11 -29.28 18.15
C VAL A 1012 -16.71 -30.22 19.30
N TYR A 1013 -17.56 -31.20 19.62
CA TYR A 1013 -17.26 -32.18 20.67
C TYR A 1013 -16.02 -33.01 20.32
N ALA A 1014 -15.97 -33.55 19.09
CA ALA A 1014 -14.84 -34.31 18.60
C ALA A 1014 -13.53 -33.49 18.61
N PHE A 1015 -13.60 -32.20 18.27
CA PHE A 1015 -12.48 -31.28 18.34
C PHE A 1015 -12.01 -31.05 19.80
N GLY A 1016 -12.93 -30.97 20.77
CA GLY A 1016 -12.59 -30.94 22.20
C GLY A 1016 -11.77 -32.16 22.63
N VAL A 1017 -12.10 -33.35 22.12
CA VAL A 1017 -11.30 -34.57 22.35
C VAL A 1017 -9.91 -34.45 21.72
N VAL A 1018 -9.79 -33.91 20.50
CA VAL A 1018 -8.50 -33.64 19.86
C VAL A 1018 -7.65 -32.67 20.68
N ILE A 1019 -8.24 -31.64 21.29
CA ILE A 1019 -7.51 -30.75 22.20
C ILE A 1019 -6.94 -31.53 23.40
N TYR A 1020 -7.73 -32.44 24.01
CA TYR A 1020 -7.21 -33.30 25.08
C TYR A 1020 -6.09 -34.23 24.61
N GLU A 1021 -6.17 -34.77 23.38
CA GLU A 1021 -5.07 -35.53 22.79
C GLU A 1021 -3.81 -34.67 22.59
N LEU A 1022 -3.95 -33.41 22.16
CA LEU A 1022 -2.83 -32.48 22.03
C LEU A 1022 -2.17 -32.20 23.38
N ILE A 1023 -2.94 -32.09 24.47
CA ILE A 1023 -2.39 -31.84 25.81
C ILE A 1023 -1.65 -33.07 26.34
N SER A 1024 -2.26 -34.25 26.21
CA SER A 1024 -1.82 -35.47 26.92
C SER A 1024 -1.01 -36.45 26.08
N ALA A 1025 -1.07 -36.33 24.75
CA ALA A 1025 -0.66 -37.36 23.78
C ALA A 1025 -1.33 -38.74 23.99
N MET A 1026 -2.39 -38.84 24.79
CA MET A 1026 -3.15 -40.08 25.02
C MET A 1026 -4.16 -40.36 23.90
N GLU A 1027 -4.62 -41.61 23.78
CA GLU A 1027 -5.73 -41.96 22.91
C GLU A 1027 -7.07 -41.53 23.51
N ALA A 1028 -8.07 -41.25 22.67
CA ALA A 1028 -9.42 -40.87 23.11
C ALA A 1028 -10.09 -41.92 24.02
N VAL A 1029 -9.71 -43.20 23.88
CA VAL A 1029 -10.14 -44.31 24.74
C VAL A 1029 -8.91 -44.88 25.44
N VAL A 1030 -8.80 -44.63 26.75
CA VAL A 1030 -7.65 -45.06 27.54
C VAL A 1030 -7.91 -46.45 28.11
N LYS A 1031 -7.07 -47.42 27.74
CA LYS A 1031 -7.07 -48.76 28.35
C LYS A 1031 -6.19 -48.72 29.60
N THR A 1032 -6.79 -48.85 30.79
CA THR A 1032 -6.02 -48.99 32.03
C THR A 1032 -5.40 -50.40 32.08
N THR A 1033 -4.10 -50.45 32.40
CA THR A 1033 -3.30 -51.69 32.44
C THR A 1033 -3.73 -52.69 33.52
N GLU A 1034 -4.62 -52.30 34.44
CA GLU A 1034 -4.98 -53.11 35.60
C GLU A 1034 -6.35 -53.81 35.50
N ASN A 1035 -7.25 -53.42 34.58
CA ASN A 1035 -8.49 -54.16 34.32
C ASN A 1035 -9.09 -53.78 32.95
N ILE A 1036 -9.14 -54.75 32.03
CA ILE A 1036 -9.70 -54.60 30.66
C ILE A 1036 -11.19 -54.18 30.67
N ALA A 1037 -11.88 -54.34 31.82
CA ALA A 1037 -13.29 -53.99 32.00
C ALA A 1037 -13.58 -52.49 32.25
N GLU A 1038 -12.58 -51.66 32.55
CA GLU A 1038 -12.76 -50.22 32.82
C GLU A 1038 -12.01 -49.35 31.80
N SER A 1039 -12.38 -49.44 30.52
CA SER A 1039 -11.95 -48.42 29.55
C SER A 1039 -12.57 -47.07 29.93
N ARG A 1040 -11.74 -46.08 30.29
CA ARG A 1040 -12.21 -44.72 30.58
C ARG A 1040 -11.97 -43.83 29.37
N GLY A 1041 -12.96 -43.01 29.03
CA GLY A 1041 -12.80 -42.00 27.99
C GLY A 1041 -11.86 -40.89 28.46
N LEU A 1042 -11.06 -40.35 27.53
CA LEU A 1042 -10.11 -39.27 27.84
C LEU A 1042 -10.79 -38.05 28.49
N ILE A 1043 -12.03 -37.77 28.10
CA ILE A 1043 -12.86 -36.70 28.66
C ILE A 1043 -13.05 -36.88 30.17
N ALA A 1044 -13.40 -38.09 30.63
CA ALA A 1044 -13.64 -38.35 32.05
C ALA A 1044 -12.39 -38.09 32.90
N LEU A 1045 -11.20 -38.44 32.38
CA LEU A 1045 -9.93 -38.19 33.08
C LEU A 1045 -9.67 -36.69 33.27
N PHE A 1046 -9.90 -35.87 32.24
CA PHE A 1046 -9.73 -34.42 32.35
C PHE A 1046 -10.82 -33.78 33.19
N GLU A 1047 -12.08 -34.23 33.11
CA GLU A 1047 -13.17 -33.71 33.94
C GLU A 1047 -12.95 -33.96 35.44
N ASP A 1048 -12.47 -35.16 35.81
CA ASP A 1048 -12.13 -35.52 37.20
C ASP A 1048 -11.09 -34.56 37.81
N VAL A 1049 -10.17 -34.05 36.99
CA VAL A 1049 -9.16 -33.07 37.39
C VAL A 1049 -9.73 -31.65 37.38
N LEU A 1050 -10.38 -31.23 36.28
CA LEU A 1050 -10.87 -29.86 36.07
C LEU A 1050 -12.08 -29.50 36.95
N ASN A 1051 -12.70 -30.46 37.64
CA ASN A 1051 -13.78 -30.23 38.60
C ASN A 1051 -13.26 -30.05 40.04
N ARG A 1052 -11.95 -30.22 40.29
CA ARG A 1052 -11.35 -30.02 41.62
C ARG A 1052 -11.12 -28.52 41.89
N PRO A 1053 -11.08 -28.09 43.17
CA PRO A 1053 -10.84 -26.70 43.53
C PRO A 1053 -9.48 -26.16 43.07
N ASP A 1054 -8.44 -26.99 43.06
CA ASP A 1054 -7.10 -26.65 42.57
C ASP A 1054 -6.63 -27.71 41.56
N PRO A 1055 -6.93 -27.55 40.26
CA PRO A 1055 -6.63 -28.56 39.25
C PRO A 1055 -5.16 -28.52 38.77
N ARG A 1056 -4.34 -27.55 39.21
CA ARG A 1056 -3.05 -27.25 38.55
C ARG A 1056 -2.05 -28.39 38.64
N ASP A 1057 -1.86 -28.96 39.83
CA ASP A 1057 -0.89 -30.04 40.05
C ASP A 1057 -1.37 -31.35 39.44
N ASP A 1058 -2.66 -31.66 39.57
CA ASP A 1058 -3.27 -32.84 38.94
C ASP A 1058 -3.25 -32.75 37.41
N LEU A 1059 -3.44 -31.55 36.85
CA LEU A 1059 -3.38 -31.32 35.40
C LEU A 1059 -1.97 -31.54 34.85
N ARG A 1060 -0.92 -31.16 35.60
CA ARG A 1060 0.48 -31.45 35.20
C ARG A 1060 0.70 -32.94 34.98
N MET A 1061 0.04 -33.81 35.76
CA MET A 1061 0.16 -35.26 35.60
C MET A 1061 -0.51 -35.79 34.33
N LEU A 1062 -1.44 -35.04 33.73
CA LEU A 1062 -2.11 -35.40 32.48
C LEU A 1062 -1.42 -34.84 31.24
N VAL A 1063 -0.49 -33.88 31.38
CA VAL A 1063 0.28 -33.34 30.25
C VAL A 1063 1.22 -34.40 29.71
N ASP A 1064 1.44 -34.41 28.40
CA ASP A 1064 2.37 -35.31 27.74
C ASP A 1064 3.75 -35.32 28.44
N PRO A 1065 4.16 -36.45 29.04
CA PRO A 1065 5.42 -36.54 29.78
C PRO A 1065 6.65 -36.22 28.93
N LYS A 1066 6.56 -36.39 27.60
CA LYS A 1066 7.66 -36.08 26.68
C LYS A 1066 7.95 -34.58 26.59
N LEU A 1067 7.01 -33.71 26.97
CA LEU A 1067 7.24 -32.26 26.97
C LEU A 1067 8.17 -31.78 28.10
N GLY A 1068 8.40 -32.59 29.14
CA GLY A 1068 9.17 -32.16 30.32
C GLY A 1068 8.57 -30.90 30.95
N ASP A 1069 9.38 -29.90 31.27
CA ASP A 1069 8.91 -28.60 31.79
C ASP A 1069 8.69 -27.54 30.69
N ASN A 1070 8.74 -27.93 29.40
CA ASN A 1070 8.71 -26.99 28.26
C ASN A 1070 7.28 -26.57 27.85
N TYR A 1071 6.45 -26.16 28.82
CA TYR A 1071 5.12 -25.62 28.55
C TYR A 1071 4.67 -24.62 29.65
N PRO A 1072 3.99 -23.53 29.28
CA PRO A 1072 3.33 -22.66 30.25
C PRO A 1072 2.04 -23.29 30.76
N LEU A 1073 2.02 -23.70 32.04
CA LEU A 1073 0.85 -24.36 32.65
C LEU A 1073 -0.45 -23.55 32.52
N ASP A 1074 -0.39 -22.21 32.56
CA ASP A 1074 -1.57 -21.37 32.36
C ASP A 1074 -2.17 -21.52 30.96
N SER A 1075 -1.33 -21.69 29.94
CA SER A 1075 -1.78 -21.97 28.58
C SER A 1075 -2.43 -23.35 28.50
N VAL A 1076 -1.82 -24.37 29.13
CA VAL A 1076 -2.39 -25.72 29.24
C VAL A 1076 -3.75 -25.70 29.92
N LEU A 1077 -3.86 -25.01 31.06
CA LEU A 1077 -5.11 -24.91 31.82
C LEU A 1077 -6.22 -24.26 30.99
N LYS A 1078 -5.93 -23.14 30.32
CA LYS A 1078 -6.91 -22.47 29.44
C LYS A 1078 -7.32 -23.35 28.26
N MET A 1079 -6.37 -24.07 27.65
CA MET A 1079 -6.65 -25.00 26.54
C MET A 1079 -7.49 -26.20 27.01
N ALA A 1080 -7.24 -26.72 28.22
CA ALA A 1080 -8.02 -27.80 28.85
C ALA A 1080 -9.45 -27.33 29.21
N GLN A 1081 -9.61 -26.09 29.67
CA GLN A 1081 -10.92 -25.49 29.91
C GLN A 1081 -11.71 -25.27 28.62
N LEU A 1082 -11.03 -24.86 27.54
CA LEU A 1082 -11.64 -24.74 26.21
C LEU A 1082 -12.13 -26.11 25.72
N ALA A 1083 -11.33 -27.17 25.89
CA ALA A 1083 -11.73 -28.55 25.59
C ALA A 1083 -12.96 -28.96 26.39
N LYS A 1084 -12.99 -28.66 27.71
CA LYS A 1084 -14.15 -28.93 28.58
C LYS A 1084 -15.42 -28.23 28.09
N ALA A 1085 -15.31 -26.99 27.62
CA ALA A 1085 -16.43 -26.27 27.03
C ALA A 1085 -16.91 -26.93 25.73
N CYS A 1086 -15.98 -27.44 24.90
CA CYS A 1086 -16.30 -28.17 23.68
C CYS A 1086 -16.97 -29.52 23.94
N THR A 1087 -16.63 -30.20 25.03
CA THR A 1087 -17.14 -31.54 25.37
C THR A 1087 -18.37 -31.56 26.27
N GLN A 1088 -19.02 -30.41 26.50
CA GLN A 1088 -20.27 -30.33 27.27
C GLN A 1088 -21.32 -31.32 26.78
N GLU A 1089 -22.02 -32.01 27.70
CA GLU A 1089 -23.07 -32.97 27.33
C GLU A 1089 -24.20 -32.30 26.54
N ASN A 1090 -24.63 -31.11 26.97
CA ASN A 1090 -25.64 -30.32 26.27
C ASN A 1090 -25.01 -29.61 25.05
N PRO A 1091 -25.43 -29.93 23.79
CA PRO A 1091 -24.87 -29.33 22.59
C PRO A 1091 -25.03 -27.81 22.50
N GLN A 1092 -26.05 -27.25 23.15
CA GLN A 1092 -26.31 -25.81 23.15
C GLN A 1092 -25.33 -25.02 24.01
N LEU A 1093 -24.69 -25.68 24.99
CA LEU A 1093 -23.67 -25.06 25.85
C LEU A 1093 -22.26 -25.11 25.23
N ARG A 1094 -22.06 -25.95 24.22
CA ARG A 1094 -20.79 -25.99 23.49
C ARG A 1094 -20.61 -24.67 22.72
N PRO A 1095 -19.39 -24.11 22.60
CA PRO A 1095 -19.12 -22.94 21.78
C PRO A 1095 -19.33 -23.23 20.28
N SER A 1096 -19.30 -22.19 19.43
CA SER A 1096 -19.14 -22.38 17.98
C SER A 1096 -17.66 -22.48 17.61
N MET A 1097 -17.34 -22.98 16.42
CA MET A 1097 -15.96 -23.05 15.95
C MET A 1097 -15.34 -21.64 15.84
N ARG A 1098 -16.12 -20.63 15.46
CA ARG A 1098 -15.67 -19.22 15.52
C ARG A 1098 -15.19 -18.80 16.91
N SER A 1099 -15.98 -19.07 17.96
CA SER A 1099 -15.59 -18.74 19.33
C SER A 1099 -14.32 -19.48 19.77
N ILE A 1100 -14.15 -20.73 19.31
CA ILE A 1100 -12.96 -21.55 19.57
C ILE A 1100 -11.73 -20.96 18.89
N VAL A 1101 -11.84 -20.53 17.62
CA VAL A 1101 -10.74 -19.86 16.89
C VAL A 1101 -10.28 -18.59 17.62
N VAL A 1102 -11.22 -17.75 18.07
CA VAL A 1102 -10.89 -16.53 18.85
C VAL A 1102 -10.17 -16.86 20.16
N ALA A 1103 -10.61 -17.90 20.88
CA ALA A 1103 -9.97 -18.34 22.11
C ALA A 1103 -8.53 -18.85 21.85
N LEU A 1104 -8.33 -19.66 20.80
CA LEU A 1104 -7.02 -20.19 20.43
C LEU A 1104 -6.07 -19.11 19.89
N MET A 1105 -6.56 -18.11 19.16
CA MET A 1105 -5.76 -16.95 18.74
C MET A 1105 -5.21 -16.21 19.95
N THR A 1106 -6.06 -15.95 20.96
CA THR A 1106 -5.63 -15.32 22.22
C THR A 1106 -4.57 -16.16 22.94
N LEU A 1107 -4.72 -17.49 22.97
CA LEU A 1107 -3.71 -18.37 23.57
C LEU A 1107 -2.39 -18.37 22.81
N SER A 1108 -2.44 -18.27 21.48
CA SER A 1108 -1.26 -18.16 20.63
C SER A 1108 -0.56 -16.79 20.77
N SER A 1109 -1.28 -15.73 21.16
CA SER A 1109 -0.71 -14.38 21.31
C SER A 1109 -0.13 -14.09 22.70
N THR A 1110 -0.57 -14.80 23.75
CA THR A 1110 -0.10 -14.61 25.15
C THR A 1110 1.37 -14.97 25.44
N THR A 1111 2.22 -15.08 24.42
CA THR A 1111 3.67 -14.85 24.54
C THR A 1111 4.03 -13.35 24.61
N GLU A 1112 3.05 -12.45 24.45
CA GLU A 1112 3.11 -11.02 24.79
C GLU A 1112 1.84 -10.64 25.59
N ASP A 1113 2.02 -9.93 26.71
CA ASP A 1113 1.03 -9.66 27.77
C ASP A 1113 -0.32 -9.09 27.27
N TRP A 1114 -1.41 -9.82 27.52
CA TRP A 1114 -2.78 -9.29 27.62
C TRP A 1114 -3.48 -9.89 28.84
N ASP A 1115 -4.02 -9.03 29.69
CA ASP A 1115 -4.64 -9.38 30.98
C ASP A 1115 -5.99 -10.10 30.77
N VAL A 1116 -5.99 -11.41 31.05
CA VAL A 1116 -7.13 -12.34 30.92
C VAL A 1116 -8.13 -12.19 32.09
N GLY A 1117 -7.90 -11.25 33.02
CA GLY A 1117 -8.86 -10.92 34.08
C GLY A 1117 -10.24 -10.45 33.59
N SER A 1118 -10.34 -9.94 32.35
CA SER A 1118 -11.61 -9.46 31.78
C SER A 1118 -12.54 -10.54 31.22
N PHE A 1119 -12.07 -11.79 31.07
CA PHE A 1119 -12.85 -12.88 30.47
C PHE A 1119 -13.62 -13.73 31.49
N TYR A 1120 -13.22 -13.71 32.76
CA TYR A 1120 -13.85 -14.54 33.79
C TYR A 1120 -15.16 -13.98 34.35
N ASP A 1121 -15.36 -12.66 34.30
CA ASP A 1121 -16.45 -12.02 35.05
C ASP A 1121 -17.80 -11.94 34.33
N ASN A 1122 -17.91 -12.31 33.04
CA ASN A 1122 -19.20 -12.16 32.34
C ASN A 1122 -19.50 -13.28 31.33
N GLN A 1123 -19.96 -14.43 31.85
CA GLN A 1123 -20.60 -15.50 31.06
C GLN A 1123 -21.81 -15.01 30.21
N ALA A 1124 -22.39 -13.85 30.52
CA ALA A 1124 -23.49 -13.24 29.77
C ALA A 1124 -23.05 -12.44 28.52
N HIS A 1125 -21.79 -11.99 28.43
CA HIS A 1125 -21.33 -11.14 27.31
C HIS A 1125 -20.71 -11.90 26.14
N LEU A 1126 -20.29 -13.15 26.34
CA LEU A 1126 -19.86 -14.05 25.26
C LEU A 1126 -20.97 -14.29 24.22
N VAL A 1127 -22.22 -14.25 24.66
CA VAL A 1127 -23.38 -14.38 23.77
C VAL A 1127 -23.62 -13.07 23.02
N ASN A 1128 -23.53 -11.91 23.66
CA ASN A 1128 -23.96 -10.65 23.03
C ASN A 1128 -22.96 -10.03 22.05
N LEU A 1129 -21.66 -10.32 22.15
CA LEU A 1129 -20.66 -9.79 21.20
C LEU A 1129 -20.41 -10.70 19.99
N VAL A 1130 -20.92 -11.94 20.00
CA VAL A 1130 -20.78 -12.92 18.90
C VAL A 1130 -22.14 -13.35 18.32
N SER A 1131 -23.27 -12.95 18.90
CA SER A 1131 -24.63 -13.31 18.45
C SER A 1131 -25.29 -12.35 17.46
N GLY A 1132 -24.63 -11.32 16.92
CA GLY A 1132 -25.25 -10.43 15.92
C GLY A 1132 -26.67 -9.96 16.29
N ARG A 1133 -26.90 -9.64 17.57
CA ARG A 1133 -28.13 -9.03 18.06
C ARG A 1133 -27.84 -7.63 18.59
#